data_AF-A0A3D2X8N8-F1
#
_entry.id   AF-A0A3D2X8N8-F1
#
_cell.length_a   1.000
_cell.length_b   1.000
_cell.length_c   1.000
_cell.angle_alpha   90.00
_cell.angle_beta   90.00
_cell.angle_gamma   90.00
#
_symmetry.space_group_name_H-M   'P 1'
#
loop_
_entity.id
_entity.type
_entity.pdbx_description
1 polymer ?
#
loop_
_entity_poly.entity_id
_entity_poly.type
_entity_poly.pdbx_seq_one_letter_code
_entity_poly.pdbx_strand_id
1 'polypeptide(L)'
;QYSTAKEERVFVKPQTVRDNQVGDLIITTYELPFWQISKAAIRMHVAEEMKKGKTLAQAEKIVTDKLTSDGITIYFSHVFAVYDDDTMIKGPYANLQEIKNAVDWSQQTRERYLPAYYDIPLKITQRMMPFGTYSIQIVDMTDNQTKIFTYNDTTSGKYSIDYKLPSSTQNQPVRDEETLIYDTPSLIADSSGQQYKFLGKAFYSYEETPGKSEAAKVIENQISQKNSGTGKAVLILGYVKAGEESSVKVKYYHESDSGIKTLMGTESAGTIKPNTSFSFTKYAKSSYTYQGNSYKYKDKWSYTYYKDNGTMTTLNGKSGETKLTIPSLMKGSEVVISLYYEGKDLITPIPPQSINTTIDYFDASSTNGQIRSDYYGTEKFSVEQGIPTTENLYASVRAPEYLIKASFQRNSTSKEFQVEARKKYILKWYTEEEKPIKGDPDGKTEIVKTNHTETKDVKQTVTINRQVKYTELLSFDYFKINQANLINTALPRGDITLLPFSYSIPSISYQSFGDIDQHIIVPPKVKSGVDLPAETIDLGGIKPSIPMNDFTTEVNALIPEVQVRNDVFQFDNRTVMNDQYKLKETEEAVYSAIRRPELTLYNTLYQSNLTIPATLANSIYSSSGTIRYEKVASFQSTKPSEEAYPISNINSITVHTPVYCQGTLIQDNASYVQLSSPNKNCIPLVLDEEGDSSDFTVSISNYGSHNPYPGYYIRDYVSNTLGNAYYIARNQEGILRNEVRFPFDVLIDVGNDRAMSNDIL
;
A
#
# COMPACT_ATOMS: atom_id res chain seq x y z
N GLN A 1 22.50 -82.18 -27.39
CA GLN A 1 23.39 -83.30 -27.00
C GLN A 1 23.83 -84.03 -28.27
N TYR A 2 25.00 -84.67 -28.28
CA TYR A 2 25.51 -85.46 -29.41
C TYR A 2 25.41 -86.95 -29.05
N SER A 3 24.80 -87.77 -29.90
CA SER A 3 24.92 -89.23 -29.79
C SER A 3 25.93 -89.72 -30.82
N THR A 4 26.95 -90.44 -30.38
CA THR A 4 28.09 -90.92 -31.17
C THR A 4 27.88 -92.33 -31.74
N ALA A 5 26.65 -92.81 -31.81
CA ALA A 5 26.33 -94.10 -32.41
C ALA A 5 26.00 -93.96 -33.91
N LYS A 6 27.02 -94.12 -34.76
CA LYS A 6 27.01 -94.33 -36.23
C LYS A 6 26.25 -93.36 -37.16
N GLU A 7 25.46 -92.42 -36.65
CA GLU A 7 24.85 -91.32 -37.43
C GLU A 7 24.89 -90.02 -36.58
N GLU A 8 25.63 -89.00 -37.00
CA GLU A 8 25.77 -87.75 -36.23
C GLU A 8 24.48 -86.92 -36.30
N ARG A 9 23.86 -86.66 -35.15
CA ARG A 9 22.62 -85.88 -35.04
C ARG A 9 22.74 -84.79 -33.99
N VAL A 10 22.17 -83.62 -34.28
CA VAL A 10 22.16 -82.45 -33.39
C VAL A 10 20.75 -82.22 -32.88
N PHE A 11 20.54 -82.37 -31.57
CA PHE A 11 19.28 -82.02 -30.93
C PHE A 11 19.27 -80.53 -30.58
N VAL A 12 18.34 -79.79 -31.18
CA VAL A 12 18.13 -78.37 -30.92
C VAL A 12 16.77 -78.18 -30.26
N LYS A 13 16.76 -77.48 -29.12
CA LYS A 13 15.51 -77.13 -28.45
C LYS A 13 14.85 -75.98 -29.23
N PRO A 14 13.58 -76.09 -29.63
CA PRO A 14 12.85 -74.97 -30.24
C PRO A 14 12.80 -73.78 -29.26
N GLN A 15 12.85 -72.56 -29.80
CA GLN A 15 12.67 -71.33 -29.02
C GLN A 15 11.25 -71.21 -28.51
N THR A 16 10.27 -71.54 -29.37
CA THR A 16 8.87 -71.64 -28.98
C THR A 16 8.20 -72.84 -29.67
N VAL A 17 7.21 -73.44 -28.98
CA VAL A 17 6.31 -74.47 -29.54
C VAL A 17 4.89 -73.98 -29.32
N ARG A 18 4.07 -73.98 -30.37
CA ARG A 18 2.68 -73.53 -30.30
C ARG A 18 1.77 -74.54 -30.97
N ASP A 19 0.79 -75.03 -30.23
CA ASP A 19 -0.26 -75.90 -30.77
C ASP A 19 -1.48 -75.06 -31.13
N ASN A 20 -1.95 -75.22 -32.36
CA ASN A 20 -3.20 -74.61 -32.82
C ASN A 20 -4.15 -75.72 -33.26
N GLN A 21 -5.31 -75.80 -32.63
CA GLN A 21 -6.35 -76.75 -33.02
C GLN A 21 -7.22 -76.16 -34.13
N VAL A 22 -7.31 -76.86 -35.26
CA VAL A 22 -8.14 -76.51 -36.41
C VAL A 22 -9.07 -77.70 -36.70
N GLY A 23 -10.28 -77.65 -36.16
CA GLY A 23 -11.21 -78.80 -36.15
C GLY A 23 -10.68 -79.93 -35.27
N ASP A 24 -10.69 -81.15 -35.80
CA ASP A 24 -10.14 -82.33 -35.10
C ASP A 24 -8.62 -82.49 -35.28
N LEU A 25 -7.96 -81.55 -35.96
CA LEU A 25 -6.51 -81.54 -36.21
C LEU A 25 -5.80 -80.58 -35.26
N ILE A 26 -4.72 -81.04 -34.63
CA ILE A 26 -3.78 -80.17 -33.92
C ILE A 26 -2.57 -79.92 -34.83
N ILE A 27 -2.30 -78.64 -35.12
CA ILE A 27 -1.13 -78.20 -35.87
C ILE A 27 -0.14 -77.59 -34.88
N THR A 28 0.95 -78.30 -34.63
CA THR A 28 2.07 -77.79 -33.82
C THR A 28 3.07 -77.04 -34.70
N THR A 29 3.33 -75.77 -34.37
CA THR A 29 4.37 -74.95 -35.00
C THR A 29 5.57 -74.81 -34.07
N TYR A 30 6.76 -75.09 -34.59
CA TYR A 30 8.03 -74.96 -33.88
C TYR A 30 8.82 -73.76 -34.44
N GLU A 31 9.22 -72.83 -33.57
CA GLU A 31 10.14 -71.76 -33.93
C GLU A 31 11.56 -72.17 -33.54
N LEU A 32 12.46 -72.30 -34.52
CA LEU A 32 13.79 -72.83 -34.32
C LEU A 32 14.86 -71.71 -34.36
N PRO A 33 15.89 -71.74 -33.48
CA PRO A 33 16.94 -70.72 -33.47
C PRO A 33 17.88 -70.90 -34.66
N PHE A 34 17.55 -70.29 -35.80
CA PHE A 34 18.24 -70.50 -37.08
C PHE A 34 19.76 -70.30 -36.99
N TRP A 35 20.22 -69.30 -36.24
CA TRP A 35 21.65 -69.05 -35.98
C TRP A 35 22.36 -70.21 -35.25
N GLN A 36 21.72 -70.84 -34.26
CA GLN A 36 22.33 -71.95 -33.53
C GLN A 36 22.40 -73.20 -34.40
N ILE A 37 21.36 -73.42 -35.21
CA ILE A 37 21.29 -74.53 -36.17
C ILE A 37 22.35 -74.38 -37.25
N SER A 38 22.46 -73.21 -37.88
CA SER A 38 23.45 -72.96 -38.93
C SER A 38 24.87 -73.09 -38.40
N LYS A 39 25.16 -72.57 -37.20
CA LYS A 39 26.47 -72.72 -36.56
C LYS A 39 26.81 -74.17 -36.24
N ALA A 40 25.86 -74.97 -35.75
CA ALA A 40 26.08 -76.38 -35.48
C ALA A 40 26.27 -77.20 -36.76
N ALA A 41 25.48 -76.92 -37.80
CA ALA A 41 25.57 -77.57 -39.10
C ALA A 41 26.91 -77.30 -39.79
N ILE A 42 27.40 -76.05 -39.75
CA ILE A 42 28.72 -75.67 -40.28
C ILE A 42 29.81 -76.44 -39.55
N ARG A 43 29.79 -76.46 -38.21
CA ARG A 43 30.76 -77.23 -37.42
C ARG A 43 30.77 -78.71 -37.76
N MET A 44 29.59 -79.31 -37.95
CA MET A 44 29.46 -80.72 -38.32
C MET A 44 30.05 -81.02 -39.70
N HIS A 45 29.71 -80.21 -40.71
CA HIS A 45 30.25 -80.39 -42.06
C HIS A 45 31.76 -80.13 -42.11
N VAL A 46 32.26 -79.15 -41.35
CA VAL A 46 33.71 -78.92 -41.21
C VAL A 46 34.38 -80.13 -40.56
N ALA A 47 33.82 -80.65 -39.47
CA ALA A 47 34.36 -81.84 -38.80
C ALA A 47 34.34 -83.08 -39.70
N GLU A 48 33.32 -83.24 -40.55
CA GLU A 48 33.23 -84.35 -41.50
C GLU A 48 34.28 -84.26 -42.61
N GLU A 49 34.50 -83.06 -43.16
CA GLU A 49 35.59 -82.84 -44.13
C GLU A 49 36.97 -83.03 -43.47
N MET A 50 37.12 -82.69 -42.19
CA MET A 50 38.33 -83.01 -41.43
C MET A 50 38.53 -84.51 -41.23
N LYS A 51 37.46 -85.28 -40.96
CA LYS A 51 37.53 -86.76 -40.88
C LYS A 51 37.94 -87.40 -42.21
N LYS A 52 37.67 -86.74 -43.35
CA LYS A 52 38.15 -87.11 -44.69
C LYS A 52 39.63 -86.73 -44.93
N GLY A 53 40.36 -86.30 -43.89
CA GLY A 53 41.78 -86.01 -43.91
C GLY A 53 42.16 -84.57 -44.26
N LYS A 54 41.21 -83.62 -44.29
CA LYS A 54 41.47 -82.19 -44.56
C LYS A 54 41.94 -81.45 -43.30
N THR A 55 42.76 -80.41 -43.47
CA THR A 55 43.08 -79.49 -42.37
C THR A 55 41.88 -78.60 -42.04
N LEU A 56 41.83 -78.03 -40.83
CA LEU A 56 40.73 -77.16 -40.40
C LEU A 56 40.47 -76.02 -41.40
N ALA A 57 41.52 -75.31 -41.83
CA ALA A 57 41.39 -74.22 -42.79
C ALA A 57 40.88 -74.68 -44.18
N GLN A 58 41.27 -75.88 -44.62
CA GLN A 58 40.77 -76.46 -45.87
C GLN A 58 39.30 -76.88 -45.75
N ALA A 59 38.92 -77.49 -44.63
CA ALA A 59 37.56 -77.90 -44.35
C ALA A 59 36.63 -76.68 -44.23
N GLU A 60 37.04 -75.64 -43.50
CA GLU A 60 36.30 -74.37 -43.38
C GLU A 60 36.12 -73.69 -44.73
N LYS A 61 37.15 -73.68 -45.58
CA LYS A 61 37.06 -73.13 -46.93
C LYS A 61 36.06 -73.90 -47.80
N ILE A 62 36.14 -75.23 -47.82
CA ILE A 62 35.21 -76.07 -48.60
C ILE A 62 33.76 -75.85 -48.16
N VAL A 63 33.52 -75.79 -46.85
CA VAL A 63 32.18 -75.58 -46.28
C VAL A 63 31.68 -74.16 -46.55
N THR A 64 32.55 -73.15 -46.48
CA THR A 64 32.24 -71.78 -46.84
C THR A 64 31.89 -71.67 -48.32
N ASP A 65 32.73 -72.19 -49.22
CA ASP A 65 32.49 -72.17 -50.67
C ASP A 65 31.15 -72.85 -51.02
N LYS A 66 30.83 -73.99 -50.37
CA LYS A 66 29.52 -74.64 -50.50
C LYS A 66 28.37 -73.76 -50.03
N LEU A 67 28.51 -73.04 -48.92
CA LEU A 67 27.47 -72.11 -48.45
C LEU A 67 27.24 -70.95 -49.44
N THR A 68 28.29 -70.52 -50.14
CA THR A 68 28.24 -69.43 -51.12
C THR A 68 27.64 -69.86 -52.46
N SER A 69 27.89 -71.09 -52.90
CA SER A 69 27.42 -71.61 -54.20
C SER A 69 26.12 -72.41 -54.09
N ASP A 70 26.23 -73.63 -53.57
CA ASP A 70 25.21 -74.66 -53.71
C ASP A 70 24.37 -74.84 -52.45
N GLY A 71 24.72 -74.21 -51.34
CA GLY A 71 24.09 -74.38 -50.03
C GLY A 71 24.40 -75.73 -49.36
N ILE A 72 24.20 -75.79 -48.04
CA ILE A 72 24.32 -76.99 -47.23
C ILE A 72 22.93 -77.50 -46.90
N THR A 73 22.64 -78.76 -47.21
CA THR A 73 21.36 -79.37 -46.82
C THR A 73 21.51 -80.08 -45.49
N ILE A 74 20.63 -79.75 -44.54
CA ILE A 74 20.46 -80.45 -43.27
C ILE A 74 19.11 -81.16 -43.26
N TYR A 75 19.00 -82.23 -42.49
CA TYR A 75 17.77 -83.00 -42.39
C TYR A 75 17.22 -82.90 -40.96
N PHE A 76 15.95 -82.54 -40.84
CA PHE A 76 15.25 -82.50 -39.56
C PHE A 76 14.40 -83.75 -39.38
N SER A 77 14.45 -84.31 -38.18
CA SER A 77 13.67 -85.48 -37.83
C SER A 77 12.94 -85.23 -36.52
N HIS A 78 11.65 -85.56 -36.49
CA HIS A 78 10.88 -85.53 -35.26
C HIS A 78 11.28 -86.69 -34.35
N VAL A 79 11.28 -86.43 -33.04
CA VAL A 79 11.51 -87.44 -32.00
C VAL A 79 10.17 -87.81 -31.41
N PHE A 80 9.86 -89.11 -31.37
CA PHE A 80 8.57 -89.59 -30.86
C PHE A 80 8.76 -90.29 -29.52
N ALA A 81 7.82 -90.08 -28.60
CA ALA A 81 7.73 -90.84 -27.37
C ALA A 81 6.26 -91.17 -27.11
N VAL A 82 6.01 -92.28 -26.41
CA VAL A 82 4.69 -92.72 -25.98
C VAL A 82 4.53 -92.27 -24.53
N TYR A 83 3.41 -91.63 -24.26
CA TYR A 83 3.02 -91.13 -22.95
C TYR A 83 1.74 -91.84 -22.50
N ASP A 84 1.60 -91.99 -21.18
CA ASP A 84 0.36 -92.32 -20.49
C ASP A 84 0.07 -91.12 -19.58
N ASP A 85 -1.01 -90.40 -19.89
CA ASP A 85 -1.21 -89.01 -19.49
C ASP A 85 0.06 -88.16 -19.71
N ASP A 86 0.59 -87.53 -18.66
CA ASP A 86 1.79 -86.68 -18.73
C ASP A 86 3.11 -87.44 -18.48
N THR A 87 3.04 -88.76 -18.26
CA THR A 87 4.22 -89.57 -17.93
C THR A 87 4.71 -90.34 -19.16
N MET A 88 5.96 -90.09 -19.57
CA MET A 88 6.56 -90.83 -20.68
C MET A 88 6.78 -92.29 -20.28
N ILE A 89 6.09 -93.21 -20.96
CA ILE A 89 6.19 -94.66 -20.70
C ILE A 89 7.15 -95.36 -21.66
N LYS A 90 7.34 -94.86 -22.89
CA LYS A 90 8.29 -95.43 -23.88
C LYS A 90 8.90 -94.35 -24.78
N GLY A 91 10.18 -94.48 -25.13
CA GLY A 91 10.92 -93.49 -25.94
C GLY A 91 11.94 -92.70 -25.10
N PRO A 92 12.51 -91.59 -25.62
CA PRO A 92 12.31 -91.04 -26.95
C PRO A 92 12.96 -91.88 -28.06
N TYR A 93 12.21 -92.14 -29.12
CA TYR A 93 12.67 -92.83 -30.32
C TYR A 93 13.10 -91.81 -31.35
N ALA A 94 14.40 -91.81 -31.65
CA ALA A 94 15.00 -90.82 -32.52
C ALA A 94 15.10 -91.30 -33.98
N ASN A 95 14.82 -92.56 -34.30
CA ASN A 95 14.85 -93.07 -35.68
C ASN A 95 13.54 -93.73 -36.10
N LEU A 96 13.24 -93.63 -37.40
CA LEU A 96 11.98 -94.09 -37.97
C LEU A 96 11.69 -95.58 -37.72
N GLN A 97 12.72 -96.43 -37.70
CA GLN A 97 12.55 -97.87 -37.51
C GLN A 97 12.16 -98.22 -36.07
N GLU A 98 12.78 -97.59 -35.09
CA GLU A 98 12.41 -97.71 -33.68
C GLU A 98 10.99 -97.17 -33.42
N ILE A 99 10.61 -96.05 -34.05
CA ILE A 99 9.27 -95.50 -33.94
C ILE A 99 8.23 -96.49 -34.47
N LYS A 100 8.47 -97.08 -35.64
CA LYS A 100 7.59 -98.11 -36.23
C LYS A 100 7.42 -99.34 -35.33
N ASN A 101 8.41 -99.63 -34.49
CA ASN A 101 8.43 -100.78 -33.57
C ASN A 101 7.93 -100.45 -32.16
N ALA A 102 7.77 -99.17 -31.81
CA ALA A 102 7.52 -98.71 -30.44
C ALA A 102 6.15 -99.13 -29.87
N VAL A 103 5.12 -99.15 -30.74
CA VAL A 103 3.72 -99.48 -30.45
C VAL A 103 3.08 -100.06 -31.71
N ASP A 104 1.96 -100.77 -31.57
CA ASP A 104 1.22 -101.34 -32.70
C ASP A 104 0.47 -100.25 -33.49
N TRP A 105 1.20 -99.61 -34.40
CA TRP A 105 0.66 -98.65 -35.34
C TRP A 105 -0.17 -99.34 -36.43
N SER A 106 -1.22 -98.66 -36.90
CA SER A 106 -1.93 -99.07 -38.12
C SER A 106 -0.95 -99.16 -39.31
N GLN A 107 -1.21 -100.05 -40.27
CA GLN A 107 -0.37 -100.16 -41.47
C GLN A 107 -0.28 -98.80 -42.19
N GLN A 108 -1.39 -98.08 -42.27
CA GLN A 108 -1.46 -96.76 -42.90
C GLN A 108 -0.56 -95.74 -42.18
N THR A 109 -0.52 -95.74 -40.85
CA THR A 109 0.37 -94.87 -40.06
C THR A 109 1.85 -95.24 -40.25
N ARG A 110 2.18 -96.54 -40.27
CA ARG A 110 3.56 -97.01 -40.45
C ARG A 110 4.12 -96.70 -41.82
N GLU A 111 3.35 -96.93 -42.87
CA GLU A 111 3.86 -96.84 -44.23
C GLU A 111 3.71 -95.44 -44.83
N ARG A 112 2.66 -94.69 -44.49
CA ARG A 112 2.36 -93.41 -45.14
C ARG A 112 2.68 -92.18 -44.30
N TYR A 113 2.35 -92.19 -43.01
CA TYR A 113 2.39 -90.96 -42.21
C TYR A 113 3.71 -90.78 -41.46
N LEU A 114 4.23 -91.81 -40.78
CA LEU A 114 5.48 -91.71 -40.01
C LEU A 114 6.72 -91.30 -40.85
N PRO A 115 6.93 -91.81 -42.09
CA PRO A 115 8.06 -91.38 -42.91
C PRO A 115 8.05 -89.90 -43.28
N ALA A 116 6.89 -89.25 -43.32
CA ALA A 116 6.78 -87.84 -43.70
C ALA A 116 7.28 -86.86 -42.60
N TYR A 117 7.44 -87.34 -41.36
CA TYR A 117 7.93 -86.56 -40.22
C TYR A 117 9.42 -86.80 -39.93
N TYR A 118 10.15 -87.41 -40.86
CA TYR A 118 11.53 -87.83 -40.69
C TYR A 118 12.37 -87.46 -41.91
N ASP A 119 13.62 -87.03 -41.70
CA ASP A 119 14.56 -86.57 -42.74
C ASP A 119 14.00 -85.46 -43.65
N ILE A 120 13.43 -84.42 -43.05
CA ILE A 120 12.92 -83.24 -43.74
C ILE A 120 14.09 -82.35 -44.16
N PRO A 121 14.38 -82.17 -45.47
CA PRO A 121 15.54 -81.39 -45.91
C PRO A 121 15.32 -79.89 -45.77
N LEU A 122 16.30 -79.18 -45.21
CA LEU A 122 16.43 -77.72 -45.24
C LEU A 122 17.79 -77.34 -45.82
N LYS A 123 17.76 -76.45 -46.81
CA LYS A 123 18.96 -75.93 -47.47
C LYS A 123 19.36 -74.58 -46.87
N ILE A 124 20.59 -74.47 -46.37
CA ILE A 124 21.18 -73.26 -45.78
C ILE A 124 22.17 -72.65 -46.78
N THR A 125 22.08 -71.34 -47.03
CA THR A 125 23.00 -70.60 -47.90
C THR A 125 23.61 -69.41 -47.16
N GLN A 126 24.70 -68.84 -47.68
CA GLN A 126 25.38 -67.70 -47.06
C GLN A 126 24.47 -66.47 -46.91
N ARG A 127 23.53 -66.25 -47.85
CA ARG A 127 22.58 -65.14 -47.79
C ARG A 127 21.58 -65.23 -46.63
N MET A 128 21.43 -66.42 -46.05
CA MET A 128 20.57 -66.66 -44.89
C MET A 128 21.29 -66.36 -43.56
N MET A 129 22.59 -66.01 -43.59
CA MET A 129 23.38 -65.65 -42.41
C MET A 129 23.49 -64.11 -42.27
N PRO A 130 23.18 -63.52 -41.10
CA PRO A 130 23.31 -62.07 -40.90
C PRO A 130 24.78 -61.64 -40.73
N PHE A 131 25.21 -60.58 -41.43
CA PHE A 131 26.55 -59.95 -41.33
C PHE A 131 26.41 -58.47 -40.91
N GLY A 132 27.16 -58.01 -39.90
CA GLY A 132 27.18 -56.62 -39.44
C GLY A 132 28.55 -55.97 -39.54
N THR A 133 28.63 -54.77 -40.12
CA THR A 133 29.82 -53.90 -40.20
C THR A 133 29.41 -52.45 -39.87
N TYR A 134 30.27 -51.70 -39.17
CA TYR A 134 30.08 -50.27 -38.83
C TYR A 134 30.86 -49.36 -39.80
N SER A 135 30.33 -48.18 -40.13
CA SER A 135 31.05 -47.13 -40.87
C SER A 135 30.94 -45.78 -40.17
N ILE A 136 32.03 -45.00 -40.12
CA ILE A 136 32.08 -43.66 -39.53
C ILE A 136 31.87 -42.63 -40.63
N GLN A 137 30.97 -41.66 -40.41
CA GLN A 137 30.77 -40.51 -41.30
C GLN A 137 31.09 -39.20 -40.56
N ILE A 138 31.85 -38.33 -41.21
CA ILE A 138 32.19 -36.99 -40.72
C ILE A 138 31.34 -35.98 -41.50
N VAL A 139 30.73 -35.01 -40.82
CA VAL A 139 29.86 -34.00 -41.44
C VAL A 139 30.39 -32.59 -41.12
N ASP A 140 30.54 -31.77 -42.16
CA ASP A 140 30.83 -30.33 -42.08
C ASP A 140 29.51 -29.55 -41.95
N MET A 141 29.31 -28.90 -40.79
CA MET A 141 28.03 -28.27 -40.40
C MET A 141 27.92 -26.78 -40.76
N THR A 142 28.80 -26.25 -41.62
CA THR A 142 28.93 -24.80 -41.79
C THR A 142 28.00 -24.20 -42.87
N ASP A 143 27.46 -24.99 -43.80
CA ASP A 143 26.73 -24.49 -45.00
C ASP A 143 25.39 -25.19 -45.33
N ASN A 144 24.81 -25.99 -44.43
CA ASN A 144 23.62 -26.82 -44.72
C ASN A 144 23.79 -27.75 -45.95
N GLN A 145 25.04 -28.05 -46.34
CA GLN A 145 25.39 -29.04 -47.35
C GLN A 145 26.26 -30.13 -46.73
N THR A 146 25.83 -31.36 -46.91
CA THR A 146 26.51 -32.54 -46.39
C THR A 146 27.69 -32.89 -47.26
N LYS A 147 28.90 -32.81 -46.71
CA LYS A 147 30.07 -33.47 -47.30
C LYS A 147 30.26 -34.81 -46.62
N ILE A 148 29.98 -35.89 -47.36
CA ILE A 148 30.14 -37.27 -46.89
C ILE A 148 31.61 -37.68 -47.11
N PHE A 149 32.30 -38.06 -46.03
CA PHE A 149 33.62 -38.67 -46.09
C PHE A 149 33.50 -40.14 -45.67
N THR A 150 33.73 -41.07 -46.60
CA THR A 150 33.60 -42.52 -46.37
C THR A 150 34.96 -43.20 -46.57
N TYR A 151 35.37 -44.07 -45.64
CA TYR A 151 36.53 -44.94 -45.88
C TYR A 151 36.09 -46.30 -46.48
N ASN A 152 36.84 -46.72 -47.50
CA ASN A 152 36.79 -47.95 -48.32
C ASN A 152 35.80 -48.01 -49.50
N ASP A 153 36.13 -47.28 -50.57
CA ASP A 153 36.35 -47.91 -51.88
C ASP A 153 37.43 -47.12 -52.61
N THR A 154 38.54 -47.77 -52.96
CA THR A 154 39.68 -47.23 -53.72
C THR A 154 39.33 -46.82 -55.16
N THR A 155 38.05 -46.62 -55.51
CA THR A 155 37.61 -46.28 -56.87
C THR A 155 36.87 -44.96 -57.06
N SER A 156 36.49 -44.20 -56.01
CA SER A 156 35.59 -43.03 -56.19
C SER A 156 36.22 -41.63 -56.14
N GLY A 157 37.48 -41.47 -55.73
CA GLY A 157 38.27 -40.25 -55.95
C GLY A 157 37.70 -38.92 -55.39
N LYS A 158 36.77 -38.94 -54.43
CA LYS A 158 36.20 -37.72 -53.82
C LYS A 158 36.49 -37.64 -52.32
N TYR A 159 37.46 -36.78 -51.99
CA TYR A 159 37.85 -36.28 -50.67
C TYR A 159 38.38 -37.32 -49.66
N SER A 160 39.67 -37.20 -49.30
CA SER A 160 40.34 -37.99 -48.28
C SER A 160 40.52 -37.16 -47.00
N ILE A 161 40.21 -37.73 -45.84
CA ILE A 161 40.62 -37.17 -44.54
C ILE A 161 41.90 -37.89 -44.14
N ASP A 162 42.98 -37.15 -43.88
CA ASP A 162 44.24 -37.71 -43.37
C ASP A 162 44.15 -37.97 -41.85
N TYR A 163 43.22 -38.85 -41.46
CA TYR A 163 43.11 -39.36 -40.10
C TYR A 163 43.04 -40.89 -40.09
N LYS A 164 44.09 -41.54 -39.57
CA LYS A 164 44.08 -42.98 -39.31
C LYS A 164 43.37 -43.24 -37.98
N LEU A 165 42.22 -43.91 -38.05
CA LEU A 165 41.55 -44.45 -36.87
C LEU A 165 42.51 -45.38 -36.09
N PRO A 166 42.50 -45.34 -34.74
CA PRO A 166 43.21 -46.34 -33.93
C PRO A 166 42.77 -47.76 -34.31
N SER A 167 43.71 -48.72 -34.36
CA SER A 167 43.43 -50.10 -34.77
C SER A 167 42.35 -50.79 -33.93
N SER A 168 42.15 -50.34 -32.69
CA SER A 168 41.19 -50.87 -31.72
C SER A 168 39.72 -50.62 -32.08
N THR A 169 39.42 -49.66 -32.97
CA THR A 169 38.06 -49.27 -33.36
C THR A 169 37.67 -49.76 -34.76
N GLN A 170 38.57 -50.44 -35.47
CA GLN A 170 38.31 -50.98 -36.80
C GLN A 170 37.73 -52.41 -36.71
N ASN A 171 36.60 -52.65 -37.39
CA ASN A 171 35.96 -53.98 -37.55
C ASN A 171 35.59 -54.71 -36.24
N GLN A 172 35.22 -53.99 -35.18
CA GLN A 172 34.65 -54.63 -33.99
C GLN A 172 33.17 -55.00 -34.21
N PRO A 173 32.77 -56.28 -34.07
CA PRO A 173 31.36 -56.66 -34.07
C PRO A 173 30.73 -56.27 -32.74
N VAL A 174 29.90 -55.22 -32.73
CA VAL A 174 29.18 -54.77 -31.52
C VAL A 174 27.86 -55.54 -31.40
N ARG A 175 27.59 -56.06 -30.21
CA ARG A 175 26.39 -56.86 -29.90
C ARG A 175 25.27 -55.98 -29.38
N ASP A 176 24.06 -56.54 -29.31
CA ASP A 176 22.92 -55.89 -28.66
C ASP A 176 23.25 -55.61 -27.18
N GLU A 177 22.86 -54.44 -26.69
CA GLU A 177 23.16 -53.90 -25.34
C GLU A 177 24.62 -53.55 -24.98
N GLU A 178 25.60 -53.67 -25.86
CA GLU A 178 26.97 -53.23 -25.58
C GLU A 178 27.14 -51.71 -25.68
N THR A 179 27.92 -51.12 -24.77
CA THR A 179 28.28 -49.68 -24.82
C THR A 179 29.53 -49.48 -25.66
N LEU A 180 29.39 -48.80 -26.80
CA LEU A 180 30.54 -48.35 -27.58
C LEU A 180 31.15 -47.10 -26.92
N ILE A 181 32.47 -47.10 -26.77
CA ILE A 181 33.25 -45.94 -26.32
C ILE A 181 34.23 -45.57 -27.43
N TYR A 182 34.23 -44.31 -27.85
CA TYR A 182 35.07 -43.79 -28.91
C TYR A 182 35.66 -42.42 -28.51
N ASP A 183 36.99 -42.32 -28.55
CA ASP A 183 37.68 -41.06 -28.29
C ASP A 183 37.90 -40.30 -29.61
N THR A 184 37.33 -39.10 -29.70
CA THR A 184 37.40 -38.28 -30.92
C THR A 184 38.45 -37.18 -30.77
N PRO A 185 39.27 -36.90 -31.81
CA PRO A 185 40.23 -35.80 -31.75
C PRO A 185 39.50 -34.45 -31.72
N SER A 186 39.99 -33.52 -30.90
CA SER A 186 39.40 -32.17 -30.77
C SER A 186 39.50 -31.33 -32.05
N LEU A 187 40.46 -31.64 -32.93
CA LEU A 187 40.67 -31.04 -34.24
C LEU A 187 41.01 -32.12 -35.28
N ILE A 188 40.45 -32.01 -36.49
CA ILE A 188 40.81 -32.82 -37.67
C ILE A 188 41.15 -31.90 -38.84
N ALA A 189 41.91 -32.39 -39.83
CA ALA A 189 42.22 -31.65 -41.06
C ALA A 189 41.84 -32.46 -42.31
N ASP A 190 41.35 -31.78 -43.35
CA ASP A 190 41.13 -32.41 -44.66
C ASP A 190 42.43 -32.48 -45.51
N SER A 191 42.37 -33.15 -46.67
CA SER A 191 43.51 -33.28 -47.59
C SER A 191 44.06 -31.95 -48.14
N SER A 192 43.38 -30.82 -47.91
CA SER A 192 43.84 -29.47 -48.26
C SER A 192 44.48 -28.71 -47.08
N GLY A 193 44.48 -29.30 -45.88
CA GLY A 193 45.02 -28.71 -44.65
C GLY A 193 44.03 -27.83 -43.88
N GLN A 194 42.76 -27.73 -44.30
CA GLN A 194 41.72 -26.99 -43.58
C GLN A 194 41.36 -27.71 -42.28
N GLN A 195 41.37 -27.00 -41.15
CA GLN A 195 41.06 -27.57 -39.84
C GLN A 195 39.57 -27.50 -39.50
N TYR A 196 39.09 -28.51 -38.78
CA TYR A 196 37.73 -28.61 -38.27
C TYR A 196 37.76 -28.97 -36.78
N LYS A 197 37.00 -28.25 -35.95
CA LYS A 197 36.90 -28.45 -34.49
C LYS A 197 35.69 -29.31 -34.15
N PHE A 198 35.86 -30.25 -33.22
CA PHE A 198 34.76 -31.08 -32.74
C PHE A 198 33.74 -30.24 -31.95
N LEU A 199 32.45 -30.39 -32.26
CA LEU A 199 31.35 -29.62 -31.67
C LEU A 199 30.78 -30.22 -30.37
N GLY A 200 31.35 -31.32 -29.87
CA GLY A 200 30.81 -32.01 -28.69
C GLY A 200 29.49 -32.74 -28.97
N LYS A 201 29.12 -32.91 -30.24
CA LYS A 201 27.89 -33.60 -30.66
C LYS A 201 28.24 -34.83 -31.49
N ALA A 202 27.61 -35.95 -31.16
CA ALA A 202 27.70 -37.19 -31.90
C ALA A 202 26.33 -37.87 -31.94
N PHE A 203 26.02 -38.53 -33.05
CA PHE A 203 24.73 -39.18 -33.27
C PHE A 203 24.94 -40.58 -33.83
N TYR A 204 24.10 -41.52 -33.42
CA TYR A 204 24.02 -42.85 -34.02
C TYR A 204 22.78 -42.93 -34.87
N SER A 205 22.94 -43.41 -36.11
CA SER A 205 21.85 -43.73 -37.01
C SER A 205 21.92 -45.20 -37.38
N TYR A 206 20.80 -45.92 -37.28
CA TYR A 206 20.71 -47.35 -37.58
C TYR A 206 20.14 -47.53 -38.99
N GLU A 207 20.83 -48.28 -39.87
CA GLU A 207 20.43 -48.44 -41.28
C GLU A 207 19.04 -49.09 -41.43
N GLU A 208 18.63 -49.95 -40.49
CA GLU A 208 17.31 -50.59 -40.51
C GLU A 208 16.17 -49.65 -40.06
N THR A 209 16.49 -48.49 -39.48
CA THR A 209 15.53 -47.42 -39.15
C THR A 209 16.09 -46.04 -39.53
N PRO A 210 16.12 -45.68 -40.83
CA PRO A 210 16.77 -44.45 -41.33
C PRO A 210 16.24 -43.12 -40.77
N GLY A 211 15.11 -43.14 -40.04
CA GLY A 211 14.47 -41.97 -39.46
C GLY A 211 14.61 -41.82 -37.94
N LYS A 212 15.41 -42.66 -37.27
CA LYS A 212 15.72 -42.55 -35.84
C LYS A 212 17.23 -42.35 -35.66
N SER A 213 17.64 -41.11 -35.39
CA SER A 213 18.97 -40.81 -34.88
C SER A 213 18.92 -40.58 -33.37
N GLU A 214 19.81 -41.22 -32.63
CA GLU A 214 19.95 -41.04 -31.18
C GLU A 214 21.21 -40.23 -30.89
N ALA A 215 21.10 -39.21 -30.03
CA ALA A 215 22.24 -38.42 -29.58
C ALA A 215 23.11 -39.25 -28.63
N ALA A 216 24.39 -39.34 -28.93
CA ALA A 216 25.37 -40.01 -28.09
C ALA A 216 25.76 -39.15 -26.89
N LYS A 217 26.14 -39.79 -25.79
CA LYS A 217 26.68 -39.09 -24.62
C LYS A 217 28.13 -38.71 -24.86
N VAL A 218 28.47 -37.43 -24.72
CA VAL A 218 29.82 -36.89 -24.96
C VAL A 218 30.37 -36.26 -23.69
N ILE A 219 31.57 -36.66 -23.25
CA ILE A 219 32.31 -36.09 -22.12
C ILE A 219 33.77 -35.91 -22.53
N GLU A 220 34.30 -34.69 -22.51
CA GLU A 220 35.74 -34.39 -22.76
C GLU A 220 36.33 -35.03 -24.05
N ASN A 221 35.51 -35.08 -25.11
CA ASN A 221 35.79 -35.72 -26.42
C ASN A 221 35.71 -37.26 -26.46
N GLN A 222 35.31 -37.90 -25.37
CA GLN A 222 34.92 -39.30 -25.36
C GLN A 222 33.41 -39.42 -25.63
N ILE A 223 33.05 -40.21 -26.63
CA ILE A 223 31.69 -40.50 -27.04
C ILE A 223 31.33 -41.89 -26.52
N SER A 224 30.20 -42.00 -25.82
CA SER A 224 29.67 -43.26 -25.32
C SER A 224 28.20 -43.43 -25.72
N GLN A 225 27.84 -44.61 -26.22
CA GLN A 225 26.45 -44.95 -26.53
C GLN A 225 26.20 -46.43 -26.26
N LYS A 226 25.12 -46.74 -25.53
CA LYS A 226 24.64 -48.11 -25.37
C LYS A 226 23.85 -48.50 -26.61
N ASN A 227 24.25 -49.57 -27.29
CA ASN A 227 23.57 -50.07 -28.47
C ASN A 227 22.19 -50.66 -28.10
N SER A 228 21.15 -50.34 -28.88
CA SER A 228 19.77 -50.75 -28.63
C SER A 228 19.14 -51.59 -29.77
N GLY A 229 19.95 -52.10 -30.70
CA GLY A 229 19.47 -52.99 -31.78
C GLY A 229 20.55 -53.79 -32.51
N THR A 230 20.11 -54.75 -33.34
CA THR A 230 20.93 -55.61 -34.20
C THR A 230 20.88 -55.12 -35.65
N GLY A 231 21.99 -54.64 -36.24
CA GLY A 231 22.04 -54.16 -37.63
C GLY A 231 23.27 -53.29 -37.94
N LYS A 232 23.40 -52.80 -39.18
CA LYS A 232 24.44 -51.81 -39.55
C LYS A 232 24.09 -50.45 -38.95
N ALA A 233 25.07 -49.78 -38.34
CA ALA A 233 24.88 -48.43 -37.79
C ALA A 233 26.01 -47.48 -38.22
N VAL A 234 25.64 -46.21 -38.37
CA VAL A 234 26.54 -45.11 -38.72
C VAL A 234 26.70 -44.21 -37.51
N LEU A 235 27.95 -44.04 -37.06
CA LEU A 235 28.32 -43.00 -36.10
C LEU A 235 28.65 -41.72 -36.87
N ILE A 236 27.86 -40.67 -36.61
CA ILE A 236 27.99 -39.35 -37.21
C ILE A 236 28.64 -38.41 -36.19
N LEU A 237 29.78 -37.84 -36.56
CA LEU A 237 30.52 -36.90 -35.71
C LEU A 237 30.37 -35.48 -36.25
N GLY A 238 29.90 -34.57 -35.39
CA GLY A 238 29.73 -33.16 -35.75
C GLY A 238 31.05 -32.39 -35.63
N TYR A 239 31.63 -32.00 -36.76
CA TYR A 239 32.79 -31.14 -36.85
C TYR A 239 32.42 -29.83 -37.56
N VAL A 240 32.96 -28.71 -37.09
CA VAL A 240 32.78 -27.39 -37.73
C VAL A 240 34.11 -26.90 -38.26
N LYS A 241 34.12 -26.28 -39.44
CA LYS A 241 35.30 -25.63 -39.99
C LYS A 241 35.84 -24.61 -38.98
N ALA A 242 37.08 -24.81 -38.54
CA ALA A 242 37.72 -23.90 -37.60
C ALA A 242 38.02 -22.58 -38.32
N GLY A 243 37.33 -21.51 -37.94
CA GLY A 243 37.59 -20.16 -38.44
C GLY A 243 36.40 -19.40 -39.04
N GLU A 244 35.19 -19.94 -39.12
CA GLU A 244 34.02 -19.16 -39.57
C GLU A 244 33.30 -18.47 -38.39
N GLU A 245 33.24 -17.14 -38.48
CA GLU A 245 32.93 -16.23 -37.38
C GLU A 245 31.45 -16.28 -36.97
N SER A 246 31.16 -16.73 -35.75
CA SER A 246 29.83 -16.59 -35.15
C SER A 246 29.51 -15.11 -34.99
N SER A 247 28.50 -14.60 -35.70
CA SER A 247 27.97 -13.25 -35.48
C SER A 247 26.54 -13.32 -34.96
N VAL A 248 26.23 -12.54 -33.93
CA VAL A 248 24.90 -12.48 -33.30
C VAL A 248 24.32 -11.08 -33.45
N LYS A 249 23.00 -10.98 -33.58
CA LYS A 249 22.33 -9.68 -33.69
C LYS A 249 22.39 -8.95 -32.36
N VAL A 250 22.65 -7.65 -32.42
CA VAL A 250 22.60 -6.75 -31.26
C VAL A 250 21.31 -5.94 -31.37
N LYS A 251 20.54 -5.87 -30.29
CA LYS A 251 19.39 -4.98 -30.12
C LYS A 251 19.69 -4.01 -29.00
N TYR A 252 19.06 -2.84 -29.03
CA TYR A 252 19.15 -1.89 -27.92
C TYR A 252 17.78 -1.37 -27.51
N TYR A 253 17.69 -0.98 -26.23
CA TYR A 253 16.51 -0.51 -25.54
C TYR A 253 16.83 0.79 -24.83
N HIS A 254 15.86 1.70 -24.82
CA HIS A 254 15.90 2.92 -24.04
C HIS A 254 14.94 2.77 -22.86
N GLU A 255 15.46 2.94 -21.66
CA GLU A 255 14.74 2.75 -20.40
C GLU A 255 14.77 4.05 -19.60
N SER A 256 13.63 4.46 -19.06
CA SER A 256 13.58 5.54 -18.05
C SER A 256 13.75 4.95 -16.66
N ASP A 257 14.49 5.65 -15.80
CA ASP A 257 14.71 5.23 -14.42
C ASP A 257 13.78 5.88 -13.38
N SER A 258 12.82 6.71 -13.82
CA SER A 258 11.92 7.47 -12.93
C SER A 258 10.58 6.77 -12.62
N GLY A 259 10.46 5.47 -12.84
CA GLY A 259 9.18 4.75 -12.64
C GLY A 259 8.06 5.12 -13.61
N ILE A 260 8.26 6.09 -14.49
CA ILE A 260 7.35 6.38 -15.60
C ILE A 260 7.77 5.46 -16.73
N LYS A 261 6.87 4.56 -17.13
CA LYS A 261 7.12 3.69 -18.27
C LYS A 261 7.22 4.50 -19.55
N THR A 262 8.44 4.59 -20.03
CA THR A 262 8.71 4.84 -21.43
C THR A 262 9.67 3.75 -21.87
N LEU A 263 9.14 2.55 -22.20
CA LEU A 263 9.94 1.60 -22.97
C LEU A 263 10.05 2.18 -24.37
N MET A 264 11.19 2.79 -24.62
CA MET A 264 11.43 3.66 -25.76
C MET A 264 11.97 2.83 -26.94
N GLY A 265 11.17 1.86 -27.39
CA GLY A 265 11.38 1.08 -28.62
C GLY A 265 12.53 0.06 -28.60
N THR A 266 12.55 -0.76 -29.66
CA THR A 266 13.61 -1.73 -29.97
C THR A 266 14.11 -1.46 -31.37
N GLU A 267 15.41 -1.27 -31.56
CA GLU A 267 16.01 -1.17 -32.88
C GLU A 267 17.19 -2.15 -33.01
N SER A 268 17.38 -2.68 -34.23
CA SER A 268 18.52 -3.56 -34.53
C SER A 268 19.79 -2.72 -34.60
N ALA A 269 20.74 -2.97 -33.70
CA ALA A 269 21.96 -2.22 -33.55
C ALA A 269 23.06 -2.64 -34.55
N GLY A 270 22.97 -3.87 -35.08
CA GLY A 270 23.96 -4.51 -35.95
C GLY A 270 24.23 -5.96 -35.54
N THR A 271 25.42 -6.48 -35.84
CA THR A 271 25.88 -7.80 -35.39
C THR A 271 27.23 -7.69 -34.69
N ILE A 272 27.47 -8.49 -33.66
CA ILE A 272 28.76 -8.59 -32.93
C ILE A 272 29.35 -10.00 -33.06
N LYS A 273 30.67 -10.09 -33.14
CA LYS A 273 31.44 -11.36 -33.15
C LYS A 273 32.19 -11.53 -31.80
N PRO A 274 32.45 -12.76 -31.35
CA PRO A 274 33.29 -13.02 -30.18
C PRO A 274 34.63 -12.28 -30.26
N ASN A 275 35.08 -11.73 -29.13
CA ASN A 275 36.33 -10.98 -28.98
C ASN A 275 36.47 -9.73 -29.88
N THR A 276 35.39 -9.29 -30.54
CA THR A 276 35.37 -8.02 -31.28
C THR A 276 34.70 -6.93 -30.46
N SER A 277 35.15 -5.69 -30.66
CA SER A 277 34.52 -4.54 -30.02
C SER A 277 33.33 -4.06 -30.83
N PHE A 278 32.15 -4.02 -30.20
CA PHE A 278 30.94 -3.43 -30.77
C PHE A 278 30.68 -2.06 -30.14
N SER A 279 30.54 -1.04 -30.99
CA SER A 279 30.24 0.32 -30.55
C SER A 279 28.76 0.64 -30.74
N PHE A 280 28.13 1.14 -29.68
CA PHE A 280 26.74 1.62 -29.69
C PHE A 280 26.66 3.13 -29.44
N THR A 281 27.76 3.88 -29.62
CA THR A 281 27.81 5.34 -29.41
C THR A 281 26.70 6.10 -30.14
N LYS A 282 26.34 5.67 -31.36
CA LYS A 282 25.25 6.29 -32.15
C LYS A 282 23.87 6.17 -31.50
N TYR A 283 23.69 5.24 -30.58
CA TYR A 283 22.43 4.94 -29.91
C TYR A 283 22.35 5.57 -28.51
N ALA A 284 23.48 5.80 -27.85
CA ALA A 284 23.59 6.53 -26.59
C ALA A 284 23.49 8.06 -26.80
N LYS A 285 22.33 8.53 -27.27
CA LYS A 285 22.07 9.96 -27.50
C LYS A 285 21.91 10.71 -26.18
N SER A 286 22.44 11.94 -26.10
CA SER A 286 22.32 12.82 -24.92
C SER A 286 20.88 13.09 -24.51
N SER A 287 19.95 13.05 -25.46
CA SER A 287 18.52 13.04 -25.21
C SER A 287 17.79 12.07 -26.14
N TYR A 288 16.66 11.56 -25.67
CA TYR A 288 15.75 10.73 -26.44
C TYR A 288 14.33 11.27 -26.33
N THR A 289 13.64 11.43 -27.47
CA THR A 289 12.26 11.94 -27.51
C THR A 289 11.28 10.80 -27.70
N TYR A 290 10.30 10.69 -26.81
CA TYR A 290 9.21 9.72 -26.92
C TYR A 290 7.89 10.36 -26.53
N GLN A 291 6.85 10.13 -27.34
CA GLN A 291 5.52 10.71 -27.13
C GLN A 291 5.55 12.23 -26.84
N GLY A 292 6.42 12.97 -27.54
CA GLY A 292 6.57 14.42 -27.39
C GLY A 292 7.33 14.90 -26.17
N ASN A 293 7.83 14.02 -25.29
CA ASN A 293 8.67 14.37 -24.14
C ASN A 293 10.14 14.00 -24.43
N SER A 294 11.08 14.86 -24.02
CA SER A 294 12.53 14.63 -24.14
C SER A 294 13.10 14.15 -22.80
N TYR A 295 13.87 13.07 -22.84
CA TYR A 295 14.51 12.41 -21.69
C TYR A 295 16.03 12.50 -21.81
N LYS A 296 16.75 12.69 -20.71
CA LYS A 296 18.21 12.92 -20.71
C LYS A 296 18.98 11.64 -20.37
N TYR A 297 20.00 11.29 -21.13
CA TYR A 297 20.79 10.07 -20.88
C TYR A 297 21.62 10.20 -19.60
N LYS A 298 21.60 9.17 -18.73
CA LYS A 298 22.29 9.16 -17.44
C LYS A 298 23.70 8.60 -17.47
N ASP A 299 24.22 8.34 -18.66
CA ASP A 299 25.53 7.67 -18.81
C ASP A 299 25.60 6.31 -18.07
N LYS A 300 24.47 5.61 -18.04
CA LYS A 300 24.31 4.30 -17.43
C LYS A 300 23.71 3.35 -18.46
N TRP A 301 24.25 2.15 -18.55
CA TRP A 301 23.76 1.10 -19.45
C TRP A 301 24.14 -0.30 -18.96
N SER A 302 23.44 -1.32 -19.47
CA SER A 302 23.71 -2.74 -19.22
C SER A 302 23.54 -3.56 -20.50
N TYR A 303 24.06 -4.78 -20.54
CA TYR A 303 23.87 -5.69 -21.66
C TYR A 303 23.69 -7.15 -21.24
N THR A 304 22.88 -7.88 -22.00
CA THR A 304 22.51 -9.28 -21.75
C THR A 304 22.79 -10.13 -22.99
N TYR A 305 23.39 -11.31 -22.81
CA TYR A 305 23.75 -12.24 -23.88
C TYR A 305 23.84 -13.70 -23.39
N TYR A 306 23.89 -14.66 -24.31
CA TYR A 306 24.19 -16.07 -24.02
C TYR A 306 25.64 -16.43 -24.37
N LYS A 307 26.33 -17.08 -23.44
CA LYS A 307 27.64 -17.70 -23.66
C LYS A 307 27.51 -18.93 -24.55
N ASP A 308 28.62 -19.36 -25.15
CA ASP A 308 28.73 -20.59 -25.96
C ASP A 308 28.26 -21.88 -25.26
N ASN A 309 28.32 -21.91 -23.93
CA ASN A 309 27.78 -23.00 -23.10
C ASN A 309 26.26 -22.89 -22.81
N GLY A 310 25.56 -21.91 -23.39
CA GLY A 310 24.11 -21.69 -23.20
C GLY A 310 23.71 -20.92 -21.94
N THR A 311 24.67 -20.43 -21.14
CA THR A 311 24.36 -19.65 -19.93
C THR A 311 24.08 -18.18 -20.27
N MET A 312 22.94 -17.66 -19.81
CA MET A 312 22.58 -16.23 -19.91
C MET A 312 23.41 -15.40 -18.92
N THR A 313 23.92 -14.26 -19.35
CA THR A 313 24.72 -13.34 -18.52
C THR A 313 24.27 -11.90 -18.76
N THR A 314 24.10 -11.13 -17.68
CA THR A 314 23.84 -9.68 -17.70
C THR A 314 24.98 -8.96 -17.00
N LEU A 315 25.53 -7.93 -17.65
CA LEU A 315 26.63 -7.13 -17.13
C LEU A 315 26.31 -5.64 -17.24
N ASN A 316 26.77 -4.88 -16.25
CA ASN A 316 26.70 -3.42 -16.29
C ASN A 316 27.85 -2.88 -17.14
N GLY A 317 27.51 -1.90 -17.96
CA GLY A 317 28.49 -1.09 -18.67
C GLY A 317 29.21 -0.12 -17.75
N LYS A 318 30.40 0.31 -18.16
CA LYS A 318 31.10 1.41 -17.48
C LYS A 318 30.56 2.74 -17.99
N SER A 319 30.33 3.67 -17.06
CA SER A 319 30.01 5.06 -17.37
C SER A 319 31.12 5.66 -18.25
N GLY A 320 30.74 6.43 -19.26
CA GLY A 320 31.64 7.04 -20.26
C GLY A 320 32.04 6.09 -21.40
N GLU A 321 31.82 4.79 -21.28
CA GLU A 321 32.12 3.81 -22.33
C GLU A 321 30.87 3.48 -23.15
N THR A 322 30.99 3.46 -24.47
CA THR A 322 29.91 3.06 -25.40
C THR A 322 30.31 1.88 -26.30
N LYS A 323 31.21 1.05 -25.78
CA LYS A 323 31.75 -0.13 -26.45
C LYS A 323 31.63 -1.35 -25.54
N LEU A 324 31.43 -2.51 -26.14
CA LEU A 324 31.46 -3.78 -25.42
C LEU A 324 32.20 -4.83 -26.24
N THR A 325 32.84 -5.77 -25.54
CA THR A 325 33.53 -6.92 -26.12
C THR A 325 33.08 -8.17 -25.38
N ILE A 326 32.60 -9.17 -26.10
CA ILE A 326 32.07 -10.39 -25.50
C ILE A 326 32.99 -11.58 -25.85
N PRO A 327 33.52 -12.32 -24.85
CA PRO A 327 34.48 -13.40 -25.11
C PRO A 327 33.92 -14.62 -25.86
N SER A 328 32.68 -15.02 -25.56
CA SER A 328 31.99 -16.14 -26.20
C SER A 328 30.50 -15.86 -26.37
N LEU A 329 29.93 -16.32 -27.50
CA LEU A 329 28.55 -16.06 -27.91
C LEU A 329 27.91 -17.33 -28.46
N MET A 330 26.67 -17.61 -28.08
CA MET A 330 25.88 -18.72 -28.63
C MET A 330 25.41 -18.40 -30.06
N LYS A 331 25.69 -19.28 -31.03
CA LYS A 331 25.20 -19.15 -32.42
C LYS A 331 23.66 -19.11 -32.43
N GLY A 332 23.06 -18.17 -33.17
CA GLY A 332 21.60 -17.97 -33.23
C GLY A 332 21.01 -17.13 -32.09
N SER A 333 21.81 -16.74 -31.08
CA SER A 333 21.35 -15.86 -30.00
C SER A 333 21.39 -14.37 -30.40
N GLU A 334 20.89 -13.51 -29.51
CA GLU A 334 20.97 -12.06 -29.64
C GLU A 334 21.73 -11.46 -28.44
N VAL A 335 22.20 -10.22 -28.58
CA VAL A 335 22.73 -9.39 -27.49
C VAL A 335 21.78 -8.21 -27.31
N VAL A 336 21.36 -7.93 -26.09
CA VAL A 336 20.46 -6.80 -25.76
C VAL A 336 21.21 -5.77 -24.92
N ILE A 337 21.23 -4.51 -25.35
CA ILE A 337 21.82 -3.37 -24.63
C ILE A 337 20.69 -2.48 -24.09
N SER A 338 20.65 -2.21 -22.78
CA SER A 338 19.71 -1.28 -22.15
C SER A 338 20.40 0.03 -21.79
N LEU A 339 19.89 1.17 -22.27
CA LEU A 339 20.39 2.53 -22.02
C LEU A 339 19.44 3.27 -21.08
N TYR A 340 19.94 3.84 -19.98
CA TYR A 340 19.10 4.47 -18.95
C TYR A 340 19.05 5.99 -19.05
N TYR A 341 17.83 6.55 -18.99
CA TYR A 341 17.52 7.97 -19.11
C TYR A 341 16.80 8.49 -17.86
N GLU A 342 17.13 9.73 -17.46
CA GLU A 342 16.52 10.50 -16.38
C GLU A 342 15.07 10.76 -16.73
N GLY A 343 14.15 10.22 -15.92
CA GLY A 343 12.74 10.53 -16.07
C GLY A 343 12.27 11.68 -15.17
N LYS A 344 11.00 12.06 -15.30
CA LYS A 344 10.46 13.27 -14.67
C LYS A 344 10.31 13.09 -13.16
N ASP A 345 10.81 14.06 -12.40
CA ASP A 345 10.50 14.21 -10.98
C ASP A 345 8.99 14.37 -10.77
N LEU A 346 8.47 13.71 -9.73
CA LEU A 346 7.14 13.99 -9.21
C LEU A 346 7.17 15.40 -8.61
N ILE A 347 6.51 16.36 -9.26
CA ILE A 347 6.27 17.68 -8.68
C ILE A 347 5.30 17.47 -7.52
N THR A 348 5.81 17.32 -6.29
CA THR A 348 5.01 17.44 -5.08
C THR A 348 4.60 18.90 -4.96
N PRO A 349 3.30 19.23 -5.06
CA PRO A 349 2.87 20.59 -4.80
C PRO A 349 3.15 20.88 -3.32
N ILE A 350 3.86 21.97 -3.05
CA ILE A 350 4.08 22.46 -1.69
C ILE A 350 2.69 22.80 -1.12
N PRO A 351 2.24 22.19 -0.02
CA PRO A 351 0.99 22.58 0.60
C PRO A 351 1.07 24.07 1.00
N PRO A 352 0.06 24.90 0.71
CA PRO A 352 -0.04 26.23 1.29
C PRO A 352 0.06 26.16 2.83
N GLN A 353 0.61 27.20 3.45
CA GLN A 353 0.75 27.27 4.90
C GLN A 353 -0.62 27.21 5.61
N SER A 354 -0.68 26.54 6.77
CA SER A 354 -1.85 26.58 7.65
C SER A 354 -2.11 28.00 8.13
N ILE A 355 -3.38 28.42 8.16
CA ILE A 355 -3.79 29.76 8.57
C ILE A 355 -4.55 29.66 9.89
N ASN A 356 -4.08 30.37 10.91
CA ASN A 356 -4.77 30.47 12.20
C ASN A 356 -5.71 31.67 12.19
N THR A 357 -6.94 31.48 12.66
CA THR A 357 -7.93 32.55 12.85
C THR A 357 -8.43 32.52 14.29
N THR A 358 -8.41 33.68 14.96
CA THR A 358 -8.93 33.83 16.31
C THR A 358 -10.03 34.88 16.32
N ILE A 359 -11.19 34.50 16.86
CA ILE A 359 -12.28 35.42 17.21
C ILE A 359 -12.14 35.72 18.69
N ASP A 360 -11.88 36.99 19.02
CA ASP A 360 -11.66 37.44 20.39
C ASP A 360 -12.68 38.53 20.76
N TYR A 361 -13.71 38.10 21.47
CA TYR A 361 -14.68 38.96 22.16
C TYR A 361 -14.61 38.72 23.68
N PHE A 362 -13.44 38.34 24.17
CA PHE A 362 -13.19 38.09 25.59
C PHE A 362 -12.72 39.38 26.27
N ASP A 363 -13.57 40.40 26.20
CA ASP A 363 -13.28 41.73 26.72
C ASP A 363 -14.48 42.26 27.51
N ALA A 364 -14.25 42.59 28.78
CA ALA A 364 -15.23 43.17 29.68
C ALA A 364 -15.01 44.68 29.91
N SER A 365 -14.12 45.33 29.16
CA SER A 365 -13.76 46.75 29.32
C SER A 365 -14.93 47.72 29.18
N SER A 366 -15.96 47.35 28.42
CA SER A 366 -17.20 48.12 28.23
C SER A 366 -18.19 48.00 29.39
N THR A 367 -17.83 47.31 30.47
CA THR A 367 -18.68 47.15 31.66
C THR A 367 -18.77 48.46 32.44
N ASN A 368 -20.00 48.95 32.62
CA ASN A 368 -20.29 50.20 33.33
C ASN A 368 -21.38 50.00 34.38
N GLY A 369 -21.26 50.69 35.51
CA GLY A 369 -22.24 50.65 36.60
C GLY A 369 -22.75 52.03 36.98
N GLN A 370 -23.88 52.08 37.67
CA GLN A 370 -24.43 53.31 38.22
C GLN A 370 -25.25 53.01 39.48
N ILE A 371 -25.27 53.97 40.40
CA ILE A 371 -26.14 53.94 41.59
C ILE A 371 -26.85 55.28 41.65
N ARG A 372 -28.17 55.33 41.45
CA ARG A 372 -28.92 56.60 41.39
C ARG A 372 -30.20 56.56 42.22
N SER A 373 -30.87 57.70 42.36
CA SER A 373 -32.15 57.82 43.05
C SER A 373 -33.20 56.98 42.36
N ASP A 374 -34.04 56.29 43.12
CA ASP A 374 -35.21 55.64 42.54
C ASP A 374 -36.22 56.64 41.97
N TYR A 375 -36.96 56.31 40.91
CA TYR A 375 -36.83 55.11 40.04
C TYR A 375 -36.05 55.43 38.76
N TYR A 376 -35.45 54.41 38.13
CA TYR A 376 -34.72 54.55 36.85
C TYR A 376 -35.52 55.36 35.81
N GLY A 377 -34.89 56.40 35.23
CA GLY A 377 -35.49 57.27 34.22
C GLY A 377 -36.45 58.33 34.77
N THR A 378 -36.70 58.31 36.08
CA THR A 378 -37.56 59.25 36.82
C THR A 378 -36.91 59.63 38.15
N GLU A 379 -35.58 59.72 38.17
CA GLU A 379 -34.80 59.97 39.37
C GLU A 379 -35.21 61.30 40.02
N LYS A 380 -35.74 61.24 41.24
CA LYS A 380 -36.18 62.44 41.96
C LYS A 380 -35.02 63.31 42.42
N PHE A 381 -33.93 62.66 42.83
CA PHE A 381 -32.70 63.31 43.29
C PHE A 381 -31.55 63.07 42.30
N SER A 382 -30.71 64.09 42.12
CA SER A 382 -29.39 63.90 41.51
C SER A 382 -28.42 63.49 42.62
N VAL A 383 -28.08 62.20 42.67
CA VAL A 383 -27.22 61.63 43.73
C VAL A 383 -25.82 62.23 43.77
N GLU A 384 -25.32 62.78 42.67
CA GLU A 384 -24.02 63.46 42.63
C GLU A 384 -24.08 64.83 43.30
N GLN A 385 -25.25 65.49 43.27
CA GLN A 385 -25.48 66.79 43.90
C GLN A 385 -25.95 66.66 45.36
N GLY A 386 -26.82 65.69 45.64
CA GLY A 386 -27.36 65.45 46.96
C GLY A 386 -28.55 64.51 46.95
N ILE A 387 -28.56 63.51 47.82
CA ILE A 387 -29.73 62.71 48.16
C ILE A 387 -29.83 62.56 49.70
N PRO A 388 -31.00 62.79 50.30
CA PRO A 388 -31.19 62.62 51.74
C PRO A 388 -31.06 61.16 52.19
N THR A 389 -30.67 60.93 53.45
CA THR A 389 -30.83 59.62 54.09
C THR A 389 -32.30 59.18 54.07
N THR A 390 -32.56 57.88 54.16
CA THR A 390 -33.91 57.27 54.10
C THR A 390 -34.65 57.38 52.76
N GLU A 391 -34.07 58.03 51.74
CA GLU A 391 -34.52 57.87 50.35
C GLU A 391 -33.98 56.56 49.76
N ASN A 392 -34.58 56.13 48.65
CA ASN A 392 -34.20 54.90 47.97
C ASN A 392 -33.29 55.16 46.76
N LEU A 393 -32.33 54.26 46.60
CA LEU A 393 -31.47 54.15 45.43
C LEU A 393 -31.86 52.92 44.60
N TYR A 394 -31.52 52.93 43.31
CA TYR A 394 -31.27 51.71 42.56
C TYR A 394 -29.79 51.60 42.18
N ALA A 395 -29.38 50.38 41.89
CA ALA A 395 -28.10 50.07 41.29
C ALA A 395 -28.29 49.28 40.00
N SER A 396 -27.48 49.57 38.98
CA SER A 396 -27.56 48.92 37.66
C SER A 396 -26.17 48.75 37.06
N VAL A 397 -25.95 47.62 36.38
CA VAL A 397 -24.71 47.34 35.63
C VAL A 397 -25.06 46.90 34.21
N ARG A 398 -24.39 47.49 33.23
CA ARG A 398 -24.42 47.07 31.83
C ARG A 398 -23.07 46.49 31.45
N ALA A 399 -23.08 45.27 30.94
CA ALA A 399 -21.86 44.52 30.62
C ALA A 399 -22.07 43.68 29.37
N PRO A 400 -21.01 43.23 28.68
CA PRO A 400 -21.14 42.23 27.61
C PRO A 400 -21.94 41.02 28.07
N GLU A 401 -22.95 40.61 27.29
CA GLU A 401 -23.85 39.50 27.66
C GLU A 401 -23.09 38.19 27.87
N TYR A 402 -21.96 37.99 27.22
CA TYR A 402 -21.08 36.83 27.38
C TYR A 402 -19.67 37.21 26.93
N LEU A 403 -18.68 36.40 27.28
CA LEU A 403 -17.31 36.52 26.79
C LEU A 403 -16.98 35.27 25.97
N ILE A 404 -16.43 35.47 24.78
CA ILE A 404 -16.00 34.35 23.92
C ILE A 404 -14.65 34.62 23.28
N LYS A 405 -13.76 33.63 23.34
CA LYS A 405 -12.56 33.56 22.53
C LYS A 405 -12.50 32.20 21.88
N ALA A 406 -12.40 32.13 20.55
CA ALA A 406 -12.32 30.87 19.82
C ALA A 406 -11.22 30.95 18.76
N SER A 407 -10.37 29.93 18.73
CA SER A 407 -9.24 29.82 17.79
C SER A 407 -9.40 28.60 16.91
N PHE A 408 -9.20 28.81 15.62
CA PHE A 408 -9.37 27.82 14.57
C PHE A 408 -8.11 27.77 13.69
N GLN A 409 -7.81 26.61 13.16
CA GLN A 409 -6.72 26.43 12.21
C GLN A 409 -7.22 25.84 10.91
N ARG A 410 -7.06 26.58 9.82
CA ARG A 410 -7.26 26.07 8.48
C ARG A 410 -5.99 25.35 8.05
N ASN A 411 -5.99 24.03 8.20
CA ASN A 411 -4.90 23.17 7.77
C ASN A 411 -4.90 22.99 6.27
N SER A 412 -3.71 23.08 5.68
CA SER A 412 -3.43 22.74 4.30
C SER A 412 -2.18 21.87 4.30
N THR A 413 -2.37 20.55 4.19
CA THR A 413 -1.34 19.56 4.46
C THR A 413 -1.39 18.41 3.47
N SER A 414 -0.39 17.52 3.49
CA SER A 414 -0.34 16.30 2.68
C SER A 414 -0.32 15.08 3.59
N LYS A 415 -1.15 14.08 3.28
CA LYS A 415 -1.11 12.76 3.92
C LYS A 415 -0.43 11.76 3.00
N GLU A 416 0.57 11.07 3.55
CA GLU A 416 1.24 9.95 2.89
C GLU A 416 0.47 8.64 3.12
N PHE A 417 0.33 7.85 2.05
CA PHE A 417 -0.23 6.50 2.09
C PHE A 417 0.74 5.50 1.48
N GLN A 418 0.95 4.40 2.19
CA GLN A 418 1.66 3.22 1.69
C GLN A 418 0.66 2.32 0.96
N VAL A 419 0.90 2.05 -0.32
CA VAL A 419 -0.02 1.25 -1.16
C VAL A 419 0.72 0.08 -1.77
N GLU A 420 0.22 -1.14 -1.57
CA GLU A 420 0.72 -2.33 -2.26
C GLU A 420 0.24 -2.29 -3.72
N ALA A 421 1.17 -2.35 -4.65
CA ALA A 421 0.93 -2.45 -6.07
C ALA A 421 1.35 -3.83 -6.58
N ARG A 422 0.50 -4.44 -7.41
CA ARG A 422 0.70 -5.79 -7.95
C ARG A 422 0.67 -5.73 -9.47
N LYS A 423 1.71 -6.25 -10.13
CA LYS A 423 1.82 -6.28 -11.59
C LYS A 423 2.22 -7.66 -12.09
N LYS A 424 1.52 -8.12 -13.12
CA LYS A 424 1.80 -9.39 -13.79
C LYS A 424 2.63 -9.15 -15.04
N TYR A 425 3.82 -9.77 -15.11
CA TYR A 425 4.68 -9.77 -16.28
C TYR A 425 4.57 -11.10 -17.03
N ILE A 426 4.30 -11.04 -18.32
CA ILE A 426 4.26 -12.17 -19.25
C ILE A 426 5.53 -12.09 -20.10
N LEU A 427 6.52 -12.90 -19.77
CA LEU A 427 7.80 -12.97 -20.46
C LEU A 427 7.67 -13.95 -21.62
N LYS A 428 8.08 -13.55 -22.82
CA LYS A 428 8.09 -14.38 -24.03
C LYS A 428 9.48 -14.39 -24.64
N TRP A 429 9.92 -15.57 -25.05
CA TRP A 429 11.14 -15.75 -25.84
C TRP A 429 11.04 -16.99 -26.70
N TYR A 430 11.98 -17.20 -27.59
CA TYR A 430 12.12 -18.43 -28.34
C TYR A 430 13.54 -18.98 -28.22
N THR A 431 13.67 -20.29 -28.36
CA THR A 431 14.95 -20.95 -28.58
C THR A 431 14.96 -21.57 -29.97
N GLU A 432 16.07 -21.41 -30.69
CA GLU A 432 16.31 -22.06 -31.97
C GLU A 432 17.16 -23.30 -31.71
N GLU A 433 16.61 -24.47 -32.04
CA GLU A 433 17.34 -25.73 -31.97
C GLU A 433 17.51 -26.28 -33.38
N GLU A 434 18.74 -26.62 -33.72
CA GLU A 434 19.06 -27.26 -34.99
C GLU A 434 18.81 -28.77 -34.87
N LYS A 435 17.83 -29.28 -35.64
CA LYS A 435 17.39 -30.68 -35.62
C LYS A 435 17.59 -31.33 -36.99
N PRO A 436 17.94 -32.63 -37.07
CA PRO A 436 18.01 -33.33 -38.34
C PRO A 436 16.63 -33.38 -39.02
N ILE A 437 16.59 -33.13 -40.33
CA ILE A 437 15.35 -33.30 -41.11
C ILE A 437 15.06 -34.80 -41.21
N LYS A 438 13.91 -35.21 -40.65
CA LYS A 438 13.54 -36.62 -40.54
C LYS A 438 13.38 -37.25 -41.94
N GLY A 439 14.27 -38.16 -42.29
CA GLY A 439 14.25 -38.92 -43.56
C GLY A 439 15.03 -38.29 -44.72
N ASP A 440 15.82 -37.22 -44.49
CA ASP A 440 16.73 -36.69 -45.50
C ASP A 440 17.99 -37.58 -45.61
N PRO A 441 18.24 -38.27 -46.74
CA PRO A 441 19.42 -39.12 -46.95
C PRO A 441 20.74 -38.35 -46.87
N ASP A 442 20.68 -37.03 -47.08
CA ASP A 442 21.84 -36.17 -46.98
C ASP A 442 22.10 -35.73 -45.53
N GLY A 443 21.21 -35.93 -44.55
CA GLY A 443 21.48 -35.50 -43.16
C GLY A 443 21.49 -33.97 -42.96
N LYS A 444 20.72 -33.24 -43.77
CA LYS A 444 20.52 -31.79 -43.58
C LYS A 444 19.79 -31.49 -42.27
N THR A 445 20.05 -30.31 -41.71
CA THR A 445 19.40 -29.80 -40.49
C THR A 445 18.38 -28.70 -40.79
N GLU A 446 17.34 -28.64 -39.97
CA GLU A 446 16.37 -27.56 -39.90
C GLU A 446 16.49 -26.79 -38.57
N ILE A 447 16.28 -25.48 -38.62
CA ILE A 447 16.19 -24.65 -37.41
C ILE A 447 14.74 -24.71 -36.91
N VAL A 448 14.52 -25.41 -35.80
CA VAL A 448 13.22 -25.49 -35.14
C VAL A 448 13.12 -24.40 -34.08
N LYS A 449 12.18 -23.47 -34.28
CA LYS A 449 11.88 -22.39 -33.33
C LYS A 449 10.87 -22.87 -32.29
N THR A 450 11.28 -22.95 -31.03
CA THR A 450 10.40 -23.28 -29.90
C THR A 450 10.09 -22.01 -29.10
N ASN A 451 8.82 -21.62 -29.03
CA ASN A 451 8.40 -20.46 -28.23
C ASN A 451 8.21 -20.85 -26.76
N HIS A 452 8.65 -19.99 -25.86
CA HIS A 452 8.53 -20.11 -24.42
C HIS A 452 7.74 -18.94 -23.84
N THR A 453 7.02 -19.20 -22.75
CA THR A 453 6.35 -18.15 -21.99
C THR A 453 6.46 -18.41 -20.49
N GLU A 454 6.68 -17.35 -19.71
CA GLU A 454 6.69 -17.40 -18.26
C GLU A 454 5.90 -16.22 -17.70
N THR A 455 5.08 -16.47 -16.68
CA THR A 455 4.37 -15.40 -15.96
C THR A 455 5.02 -15.17 -14.60
N LYS A 456 5.28 -13.91 -14.26
CA LYS A 456 5.82 -13.50 -12.97
C LYS A 456 4.98 -12.38 -12.36
N ASP A 457 4.60 -12.55 -11.10
CA ASP A 457 3.93 -11.50 -10.34
C ASP A 457 4.96 -10.71 -9.52
N VAL A 458 4.87 -9.39 -9.62
CA VAL A 458 5.74 -8.46 -8.90
C VAL A 458 4.88 -7.62 -7.97
N LYS A 459 5.34 -7.50 -6.72
CA LYS A 459 4.73 -6.63 -5.72
C LYS A 459 5.70 -5.51 -5.36
N GLN A 460 5.19 -4.29 -5.24
CA GLN A 460 5.94 -3.14 -4.76
C GLN A 460 5.05 -2.32 -3.83
N THR A 461 5.57 -1.92 -2.68
CA THR A 461 4.90 -0.91 -1.84
C THR A 461 5.39 0.46 -2.27
N VAL A 462 4.46 1.35 -2.61
CA VAL A 462 4.77 2.72 -3.03
C VAL A 462 4.12 3.74 -2.10
N THR A 463 4.78 4.87 -1.92
CA THR A 463 4.24 6.00 -1.16
C THR A 463 3.53 6.96 -2.11
N ILE A 464 2.26 7.24 -1.86
CA ILE A 464 1.51 8.30 -2.56
C ILE A 464 1.11 9.41 -1.59
N ASN A 465 0.99 10.61 -2.11
CA ASN A 465 0.64 11.81 -1.35
C ASN A 465 -0.74 12.33 -1.73
N ARG A 466 -1.57 12.67 -0.73
CA ARG A 466 -2.90 13.27 -0.94
C ARG A 466 -2.98 14.57 -0.15
N GLN A 467 -3.14 15.67 -0.86
CA GLN A 467 -3.30 16.97 -0.24
C GLN A 467 -4.72 17.14 0.29
N VAL A 468 -4.84 17.70 1.49
CA VAL A 468 -6.14 18.00 2.10
C VAL A 468 -6.15 19.40 2.69
N LYS A 469 -7.33 20.01 2.67
CA LYS A 469 -7.58 21.31 3.30
C LYS A 469 -8.86 21.29 4.14
N TYR A 470 -8.71 21.52 5.44
CA TYR A 470 -9.78 21.40 6.42
C TYR A 470 -9.51 22.30 7.63
N THR A 471 -10.52 22.54 8.47
CA THR A 471 -10.43 23.42 9.63
C THR A 471 -10.61 22.63 10.91
N GLU A 472 -9.68 22.82 11.85
CA GLU A 472 -9.71 22.29 13.21
C GLU A 472 -10.06 23.39 14.21
N LEU A 473 -10.73 23.00 15.28
CA LEU A 473 -10.92 23.83 16.48
C LEU A 473 -9.68 23.66 17.36
N LEU A 474 -8.92 24.73 17.57
CA LEU A 474 -7.73 24.67 18.44
C LEU A 474 -8.11 24.83 19.92
N SER A 475 -8.89 25.85 20.22
CA SER A 475 -9.35 26.14 21.58
C SER A 475 -10.53 27.10 21.57
N PHE A 476 -11.33 27.05 22.63
CA PHE A 476 -12.25 28.14 22.93
C PHE A 476 -12.53 28.28 24.43
N ASP A 477 -12.90 29.49 24.81
CA ASP A 477 -13.36 29.89 26.13
C ASP A 477 -14.71 30.59 25.97
N TYR A 478 -15.75 30.09 26.65
CA TYR A 478 -17.08 30.69 26.63
C TYR A 478 -17.64 30.89 28.03
N PHE A 479 -17.92 32.14 28.39
CA PHE A 479 -18.29 32.54 29.75
C PHE A 479 -19.56 33.39 29.75
N LYS A 480 -20.36 33.25 30.81
CA LYS A 480 -21.59 34.02 31.06
C LYS A 480 -21.44 34.87 32.31
N ILE A 481 -22.26 35.90 32.46
CA ILE A 481 -22.32 36.70 33.68
C ILE A 481 -22.82 35.82 34.83
N ASN A 482 -22.09 35.81 35.94
CA ASN A 482 -22.51 35.18 37.19
C ASN A 482 -23.19 36.22 38.09
N GLN A 483 -22.50 37.34 38.37
CA GLN A 483 -22.98 38.40 39.26
C GLN A 483 -22.16 39.69 39.08
N ALA A 484 -22.71 40.82 39.55
CA ALA A 484 -21.98 42.07 39.70
C ALA A 484 -22.08 42.58 41.15
N ASN A 485 -20.99 43.09 41.69
CA ASN A 485 -20.95 43.65 43.04
C ASN A 485 -20.60 45.13 42.97
N LEU A 486 -21.38 45.95 43.66
CA LEU A 486 -21.16 47.39 43.78
C LEU A 486 -21.01 47.74 45.26
N ILE A 487 -20.08 48.65 45.55
CA ILE A 487 -19.71 49.06 46.91
C ILE A 487 -19.89 50.57 46.99
N ASN A 488 -20.68 51.02 47.97
CA ASN A 488 -20.82 52.41 48.39
C ASN A 488 -21.48 52.43 49.78
N THR A 489 -20.94 53.21 50.72
CA THR A 489 -21.47 53.32 52.10
C THR A 489 -22.94 53.76 52.19
N ALA A 490 -23.46 54.45 51.16
CA ALA A 490 -24.87 54.84 51.08
C ALA A 490 -25.83 53.69 50.71
N LEU A 491 -25.31 52.53 50.31
CA LEU A 491 -26.12 51.31 50.16
C LEU A 491 -26.49 50.72 51.54
N PRO A 492 -27.62 50.00 51.67
CA PRO A 492 -28.13 49.49 52.96
C PRO A 492 -27.11 48.72 53.83
N ARG A 493 -26.12 48.07 53.21
CA ARG A 493 -25.05 47.31 53.90
C ARG A 493 -23.63 47.79 53.51
N GLY A 494 -23.52 48.90 52.79
CA GLY A 494 -22.28 49.35 52.17
C GLY A 494 -21.94 48.67 50.83
N ASP A 495 -22.64 47.59 50.47
CA ASP A 495 -22.50 46.87 49.21
C ASP A 495 -23.83 46.29 48.72
N ILE A 496 -23.85 45.90 47.44
CA ILE A 496 -24.94 45.12 46.84
C ILE A 496 -24.40 44.14 45.80
N THR A 497 -25.00 42.95 45.75
CA THR A 497 -24.77 41.93 44.71
C THR A 497 -25.98 41.88 43.78
N LEU A 498 -25.75 42.19 42.50
CA LEU A 498 -26.73 42.11 41.43
C LEU A 498 -26.60 40.76 40.73
N LEU A 499 -27.68 39.99 40.73
CA LEU A 499 -27.80 38.75 39.97
C LEU A 499 -28.52 39.03 38.65
N PRO A 500 -28.14 38.38 37.55
CA PRO A 500 -28.77 38.60 36.26
C PRO A 500 -30.22 38.08 36.24
N PHE A 501 -31.17 38.93 35.87
CA PHE A 501 -32.60 38.62 35.72
C PHE A 501 -33.03 38.62 34.26
N SER A 502 -33.90 37.69 33.86
CA SER A 502 -34.35 37.51 32.46
C SER A 502 -33.18 37.45 31.45
N TYR A 503 -32.12 36.74 31.84
CA TYR A 503 -30.85 36.66 31.14
C TYR A 503 -30.67 35.28 30.50
N SER A 504 -30.38 35.25 29.21
CA SER A 504 -30.04 34.06 28.45
C SER A 504 -28.91 34.36 27.48
N ILE A 505 -28.08 33.36 27.21
CA ILE A 505 -26.95 33.48 26.28
C ILE A 505 -27.07 32.47 25.14
N PRO A 506 -26.42 32.74 24.00
CA PRO A 506 -26.30 31.77 22.90
C PRO A 506 -25.81 30.38 23.33
N SER A 507 -26.36 29.34 22.72
CA SER A 507 -25.87 27.97 22.92
C SER A 507 -24.62 27.69 22.07
N ILE A 508 -23.70 26.88 22.60
CA ILE A 508 -22.55 26.34 21.84
C ILE A 508 -22.66 24.82 21.76
N SER A 509 -22.36 24.27 20.58
CA SER A 509 -22.11 22.85 20.37
C SER A 509 -20.85 22.68 19.54
N TYR A 510 -20.01 21.71 19.90
CA TYR A 510 -18.76 21.47 19.19
C TYR A 510 -18.38 19.99 19.23
N GLN A 511 -17.59 19.57 18.25
CA GLN A 511 -16.97 18.26 18.20
C GLN A 511 -15.60 18.42 17.53
N SER A 512 -14.56 17.99 18.23
CA SER A 512 -13.21 17.92 17.67
C SER A 512 -12.91 16.47 17.32
N PHE A 513 -12.39 16.26 16.12
CA PHE A 513 -11.78 15.00 15.69
C PHE A 513 -10.27 15.13 15.92
N GLY A 514 -9.61 14.03 16.29
CA GLY A 514 -8.23 14.03 16.77
C GLY A 514 -7.22 14.44 15.70
N ASP A 515 -6.47 13.47 15.19
CA ASP A 515 -5.49 13.73 14.14
C ASP A 515 -6.13 13.67 12.74
N ILE A 516 -5.31 13.98 11.72
CA ILE A 516 -5.69 13.92 10.31
C ILE A 516 -6.34 12.58 9.90
N ASP A 517 -6.01 11.46 10.54
CA ASP A 517 -6.58 10.15 10.21
C ASP A 517 -8.06 10.06 10.62
N GLN A 518 -8.50 10.86 11.59
CA GLN A 518 -9.92 11.01 11.94
C GLN A 518 -10.66 12.01 11.06
N HIS A 519 -9.94 12.86 10.32
CA HIS A 519 -10.52 13.82 9.39
C HIS A 519 -10.68 13.28 7.97
N ILE A 520 -9.99 12.20 7.60
CA ILE A 520 -9.98 11.69 6.22
C ILE A 520 -10.66 10.32 6.10
N ILE A 521 -11.34 10.10 4.98
CA ILE A 521 -11.75 8.75 4.56
C ILE A 521 -10.65 8.18 3.68
N VAL A 522 -9.98 7.16 4.19
CA VAL A 522 -8.95 6.41 3.45
C VAL A 522 -9.61 5.66 2.27
N PRO A 523 -9.17 5.90 1.02
CA PRO A 523 -9.71 5.20 -0.14
C PRO A 523 -9.58 3.68 0.01
N PRO A 524 -10.59 2.87 -0.35
CA PRO A 524 -10.53 1.41 -0.19
C PRO A 524 -9.31 0.77 -0.85
N LYS A 525 -8.90 1.29 -2.02
CA LYS A 525 -7.74 0.81 -2.77
C LYS A 525 -6.40 1.02 -2.06
N VAL A 526 -6.30 1.99 -1.13
CA VAL A 526 -5.11 2.12 -0.27
C VAL A 526 -4.98 0.92 0.65
N LYS A 527 -6.11 0.40 1.16
CA LYS A 527 -6.14 -0.77 2.05
C LYS A 527 -6.02 -2.09 1.30
N SER A 528 -6.68 -2.25 0.15
CA SER A 528 -6.66 -3.50 -0.64
C SER A 528 -5.44 -3.63 -1.57
N GLY A 529 -4.70 -2.55 -1.77
CA GLY A 529 -3.71 -2.43 -2.84
C GLY A 529 -4.35 -2.31 -4.23
N VAL A 530 -3.50 -2.14 -5.23
CA VAL A 530 -3.87 -1.87 -6.63
C VAL A 530 -3.27 -2.92 -7.56
N ASP A 531 -4.10 -3.50 -8.40
CA ASP A 531 -3.66 -4.36 -9.50
C ASP A 531 -3.42 -3.52 -10.75
N LEU A 532 -2.17 -3.52 -11.21
CA LEU A 532 -1.73 -2.84 -12.42
C LEU A 532 -1.98 -3.75 -13.64
N PRO A 533 -2.23 -3.16 -14.83
CA PRO A 533 -2.40 -3.94 -16.06
C PRO A 533 -1.19 -4.85 -16.31
N ALA A 534 -1.47 -6.08 -16.78
CA ALA A 534 -0.42 -7.02 -17.13
C ALA A 534 0.43 -6.49 -18.30
N GLU A 535 1.73 -6.74 -18.26
CA GLU A 535 2.67 -6.35 -19.32
C GLU A 535 3.30 -7.58 -19.95
N THR A 536 3.36 -7.59 -21.28
CA THR A 536 4.10 -8.61 -22.03
C THR A 536 5.44 -8.07 -22.47
N ILE A 537 6.53 -8.78 -22.16
CA ILE A 537 7.88 -8.47 -22.62
C ILE A 537 8.32 -9.62 -23.54
N ASP A 538 8.62 -9.31 -24.79
CA ASP A 538 9.10 -10.27 -25.79
C ASP A 538 10.44 -9.77 -26.36
N LEU A 539 11.53 -10.44 -25.99
CA LEU A 539 12.87 -10.11 -26.47
C LEU A 539 13.35 -11.05 -27.58
N GLY A 540 12.48 -11.91 -28.13
CA GLY A 540 12.85 -12.85 -29.17
C GLY A 540 13.75 -13.98 -28.66
N GLY A 541 14.98 -14.10 -29.18
CA GLY A 541 15.88 -15.23 -28.87
C GLY A 541 16.45 -15.24 -27.45
N ILE A 542 16.04 -14.30 -26.60
CA ILE A 542 16.51 -14.14 -25.22
C ILE A 542 15.35 -14.12 -24.24
N LYS A 543 15.49 -14.90 -23.17
CA LYS A 543 14.57 -14.85 -22.03
C LYS A 543 14.61 -13.45 -21.40
N PRO A 544 13.48 -12.70 -21.36
CA PRO A 544 13.46 -11.38 -20.76
C PRO A 544 13.66 -11.42 -19.24
N SER A 545 14.31 -10.39 -18.69
CA SER A 545 14.29 -10.08 -17.27
C SER A 545 13.16 -9.10 -16.95
N ILE A 546 12.66 -9.15 -15.71
CA ILE A 546 11.68 -8.16 -15.23
C ILE A 546 12.40 -6.83 -15.03
N PRO A 547 11.92 -5.72 -15.63
CA PRO A 547 12.51 -4.39 -15.43
C PRO A 547 12.32 -3.92 -13.98
N MET A 548 13.28 -3.15 -13.48
CA MET A 548 13.20 -2.53 -12.15
C MET A 548 12.34 -1.26 -12.23
N ASN A 549 11.02 -1.46 -12.26
CA ASN A 549 10.04 -0.39 -12.40
C ASN A 549 9.60 0.13 -11.03
N ASP A 550 9.45 1.45 -10.91
CA ASP A 550 8.73 2.07 -9.79
C ASP A 550 7.26 2.32 -10.16
N PHE A 551 6.35 1.68 -9.45
CA PHE A 551 4.90 1.73 -9.67
C PHE A 551 4.23 3.00 -9.14
N THR A 552 4.96 3.92 -8.50
CA THR A 552 4.40 5.09 -7.79
C THR A 552 3.46 5.92 -8.68
N THR A 553 3.84 6.23 -9.91
CA THR A 553 3.01 7.06 -10.82
C THR A 553 1.72 6.36 -11.25
N GLU A 554 1.79 5.09 -11.64
CA GLU A 554 0.61 4.30 -12.05
C GLU A 554 -0.37 4.15 -10.89
N VAL A 555 0.14 3.88 -9.69
CA VAL A 555 -0.67 3.76 -8.48
C VAL A 555 -1.28 5.10 -8.09
N ASN A 556 -0.51 6.19 -8.15
CA ASN A 556 -0.97 7.53 -7.83
C ASN A 556 -2.16 7.95 -8.70
N ALA A 557 -2.18 7.58 -9.99
CA ALA A 557 -3.29 7.86 -10.89
C ALA A 557 -4.55 7.00 -10.62
N LEU A 558 -4.38 5.80 -10.05
CA LEU A 558 -5.47 4.85 -9.83
C LEU A 558 -6.14 4.97 -8.46
N ILE A 559 -5.46 5.59 -7.49
CA ILE A 559 -5.99 5.91 -6.18
C ILE A 559 -6.72 7.27 -6.26
N PRO A 560 -8.02 7.35 -5.92
CA PRO A 560 -8.73 8.62 -5.94
C PRO A 560 -8.20 9.59 -4.88
N GLU A 561 -8.58 10.87 -5.00
CA GLU A 561 -8.38 11.84 -3.93
C GLU A 561 -9.16 11.44 -2.67
N VAL A 562 -8.68 11.86 -1.50
CA VAL A 562 -9.35 11.55 -0.22
C VAL A 562 -10.54 12.48 0.01
N GLN A 563 -11.52 12.00 0.78
CA GLN A 563 -12.53 12.88 1.36
C GLN A 563 -12.05 13.35 2.73
N VAL A 564 -12.26 14.61 3.04
CA VAL A 564 -11.86 15.25 4.30
C VAL A 564 -13.05 16.00 4.92
N ARG A 565 -13.07 16.17 6.24
CA ARG A 565 -14.08 16.91 7.00
C ARG A 565 -13.44 17.93 7.96
N ASN A 566 -14.19 18.96 8.34
CA ASN A 566 -13.80 19.85 9.43
C ASN A 566 -14.17 19.26 10.79
N ASP A 567 -13.68 19.90 11.85
CA ASP A 567 -14.35 19.88 13.15
C ASP A 567 -15.75 20.51 13.08
N VAL A 568 -16.55 20.26 14.10
CA VAL A 568 -17.87 20.88 14.26
C VAL A 568 -17.77 22.02 15.26
N PHE A 569 -18.30 23.18 14.88
CA PHE A 569 -18.54 24.28 15.81
C PHE A 569 -19.81 25.01 15.41
N GLN A 570 -20.76 25.09 16.34
CA GLN A 570 -22.03 25.78 16.17
C GLN A 570 -22.23 26.79 17.29
N PHE A 571 -22.65 27.99 16.92
CA PHE A 571 -22.92 29.09 17.84
C PHE A 571 -24.33 29.61 17.57
N ASP A 572 -25.20 29.59 18.57
CA ASP A 572 -26.60 30.02 18.47
C ASP A 572 -27.39 29.34 17.32
N ASN A 573 -27.28 28.03 17.18
CA ASN A 573 -27.84 27.25 16.06
C ASN A 573 -27.33 27.66 14.67
N ARG A 574 -26.24 28.44 14.59
CA ARG A 574 -25.56 28.78 13.34
C ARG A 574 -24.28 27.97 13.21
N THR A 575 -24.13 27.33 12.06
CA THR A 575 -22.94 26.53 11.74
C THR A 575 -21.77 27.45 11.42
N VAL A 576 -20.71 27.41 12.24
CA VAL A 576 -19.40 27.99 11.89
C VAL A 576 -18.62 26.98 11.05
N MET A 577 -18.62 25.71 11.45
CA MET A 577 -17.99 24.59 10.75
C MET A 577 -18.85 23.33 10.89
N ASN A 578 -18.85 22.47 9.87
CA ASN A 578 -19.56 21.18 9.86
C ASN A 578 -18.64 20.04 9.40
N ASP A 579 -19.00 18.82 9.77
CA ASP A 579 -18.24 17.60 9.55
C ASP A 579 -18.60 16.86 8.25
N GLN A 580 -19.24 17.54 7.29
CA GLN A 580 -19.60 16.89 6.02
C GLN A 580 -18.34 16.60 5.21
N TYR A 581 -18.19 15.33 4.81
CA TYR A 581 -17.06 14.91 4.00
C TYR A 581 -17.11 15.53 2.60
N LYS A 582 -16.00 16.13 2.18
CA LYS A 582 -15.81 16.75 0.87
C LYS A 582 -14.53 16.26 0.24
N LEU A 583 -14.51 16.19 -1.09
CA LEU A 583 -13.34 15.74 -1.83
C LEU A 583 -12.22 16.78 -1.72
N LYS A 584 -11.04 16.37 -1.22
CA LYS A 584 -9.81 17.18 -1.09
C LYS A 584 -9.88 18.38 -0.15
N GLU A 585 -10.93 19.19 -0.20
CA GLU A 585 -11.08 20.40 0.58
C GLU A 585 -12.52 20.58 1.05
N THR A 586 -12.69 20.99 2.31
CA THR A 586 -14.00 21.38 2.88
C THR A 586 -14.32 22.85 2.65
N GLU A 587 -15.55 23.28 2.95
CA GLU A 587 -15.90 24.70 2.96
C GLU A 587 -15.11 25.48 4.03
N GLU A 588 -14.91 26.78 3.79
CA GLU A 588 -14.33 27.69 4.77
C GLU A 588 -15.26 27.92 5.96
N ALA A 589 -14.66 28.17 7.12
CA ALA A 589 -15.40 28.43 8.35
C ALA A 589 -16.11 29.79 8.28
N VAL A 590 -17.37 29.84 8.71
CA VAL A 590 -18.19 31.05 8.71
C VAL A 590 -18.03 31.78 10.06
N TYR A 591 -16.87 32.41 10.27
CA TYR A 591 -16.55 33.03 11.56
C TYR A 591 -17.54 34.13 11.99
N SER A 592 -18.19 34.80 11.03
CA SER A 592 -19.24 35.80 11.29
C SER A 592 -20.49 35.23 11.97
N ALA A 593 -20.66 33.89 11.99
CA ALA A 593 -21.72 33.25 12.75
C ALA A 593 -21.49 33.37 14.27
N ILE A 594 -20.24 33.53 14.73
CA ILE A 594 -19.93 33.89 16.12
C ILE A 594 -20.18 35.39 16.28
N ARG A 595 -21.30 35.74 16.91
CA ARG A 595 -21.67 37.14 17.09
C ARG A 595 -20.88 37.78 18.22
N ARG A 596 -20.53 39.05 18.03
CA ARG A 596 -20.04 39.91 19.11
C ARG A 596 -21.15 40.05 20.17
N PRO A 597 -20.85 39.93 21.47
CA PRO A 597 -21.81 40.16 22.53
C PRO A 597 -22.29 41.61 22.53
N GLU A 598 -23.58 41.82 22.77
CA GLU A 598 -24.11 43.14 23.05
C GLU A 598 -23.96 43.48 24.53
N LEU A 599 -24.23 44.72 24.91
CA LEU A 599 -24.35 45.08 26.33
C LEU A 599 -25.73 44.67 26.83
N THR A 600 -25.78 44.09 28.02
CA THR A 600 -27.03 43.76 28.72
C THR A 600 -27.96 44.96 28.81
N LEU A 601 -29.26 44.66 28.85
CA LEU A 601 -30.30 45.64 29.15
C LEU A 601 -30.12 46.17 30.57
N TYR A 602 -30.54 47.42 30.81
CA TYR A 602 -30.35 48.11 32.10
C TYR A 602 -30.96 47.37 33.29
N ASN A 603 -32.02 46.59 33.05
CA ASN A 603 -32.76 45.81 34.05
C ASN A 603 -32.24 44.37 34.22
N THR A 604 -31.16 43.98 33.53
CA THR A 604 -30.59 42.63 33.63
C THR A 604 -29.86 42.46 34.95
N LEU A 605 -28.91 43.35 35.25
CA LEU A 605 -28.22 43.44 36.53
C LEU A 605 -28.75 44.70 37.22
N TYR A 606 -29.88 44.57 37.91
CA TYR A 606 -30.62 45.71 38.45
C TYR A 606 -31.27 45.37 39.78
N GLN A 607 -31.21 46.30 40.72
CA GLN A 607 -31.96 46.24 41.96
C GLN A 607 -32.34 47.65 42.42
N SER A 608 -33.59 47.82 42.86
CA SER A 608 -34.15 49.06 43.41
C SER A 608 -34.57 48.88 44.87
N ASN A 609 -35.15 49.93 45.45
CA ASN A 609 -35.54 50.01 46.86
C ASN A 609 -34.36 49.84 47.82
N LEU A 610 -33.19 50.38 47.44
CA LEU A 610 -31.98 50.36 48.25
C LEU A 610 -31.96 51.60 49.16
N THR A 611 -32.58 51.50 50.34
CA THR A 611 -32.73 52.62 51.27
C THR A 611 -31.40 53.06 51.87
N ILE A 612 -31.11 54.37 51.79
CA ILE A 612 -29.92 54.96 52.40
C ILE A 612 -30.04 54.90 53.94
N PRO A 613 -29.03 54.42 54.69
CA PRO A 613 -29.11 54.33 56.14
C PRO A 613 -29.43 55.68 56.80
N ALA A 614 -30.41 55.70 57.71
CA ALA A 614 -30.90 56.93 58.36
C ALA A 614 -29.79 57.70 59.11
N THR A 615 -28.82 56.97 59.67
CA THR A 615 -27.73 57.50 60.50
C THR A 615 -26.48 57.88 59.68
N LEU A 616 -26.52 57.76 58.35
CA LEU A 616 -25.37 58.07 57.52
C LEU A 616 -25.14 59.59 57.49
N ALA A 617 -23.89 60.00 57.76
CA ALA A 617 -23.54 61.41 57.80
C ALA A 617 -23.58 62.05 56.41
N ASN A 618 -23.83 63.37 56.36
CA ASN A 618 -23.73 64.13 55.12
C ASN A 618 -22.27 64.15 54.64
N SER A 619 -21.99 63.56 53.48
CA SER A 619 -20.66 63.47 52.88
C SER A 619 -20.73 62.99 51.42
N ILE A 620 -19.58 62.91 50.75
CA ILE A 620 -19.44 62.31 49.43
C ILE A 620 -18.85 60.91 49.60
N TYR A 621 -19.58 59.89 49.15
CA TYR A 621 -19.17 58.50 49.21
C TYR A 621 -18.81 57.99 47.81
N SER A 622 -17.56 57.60 47.63
CA SER A 622 -17.06 57.01 46.38
C SER A 622 -17.62 55.60 46.18
N SER A 623 -17.83 55.23 44.91
CA SER A 623 -18.31 53.91 44.53
C SER A 623 -17.22 53.08 43.84
N SER A 624 -17.28 51.77 44.00
CA SER A 624 -16.45 50.82 43.23
C SER A 624 -17.23 49.54 42.95
N GLY A 625 -16.71 48.67 42.09
CA GLY A 625 -17.40 47.44 41.76
C GLY A 625 -16.61 46.42 40.96
N THR A 626 -17.11 45.20 40.94
CA THR A 626 -16.52 44.07 40.23
C THR A 626 -17.61 43.19 39.64
N ILE A 627 -17.48 42.84 38.36
CA ILE A 627 -18.33 41.85 37.69
C ILE A 627 -17.59 40.52 37.61
N ARG A 628 -18.32 39.41 37.78
CA ARG A 628 -17.81 38.05 37.66
C ARG A 628 -18.50 37.31 36.53
N TYR A 629 -17.69 36.65 35.71
CA TYR A 629 -18.14 35.76 34.64
C TYR A 629 -17.74 34.33 34.98
N GLU A 630 -18.67 33.38 34.81
CA GLU A 630 -18.41 31.96 35.01
C GLU A 630 -18.35 31.21 33.68
N LYS A 631 -17.50 30.18 33.62
CA LYS A 631 -17.29 29.36 32.43
C LYS A 631 -18.51 28.50 32.14
N VAL A 632 -18.98 28.56 30.91
CA VAL A 632 -20.10 27.76 30.40
C VAL A 632 -19.58 26.51 29.69
N ALA A 633 -18.63 26.72 28.76
CA ALA A 633 -18.01 25.66 27.98
C ALA A 633 -16.61 26.10 27.56
N SER A 634 -15.74 25.12 27.33
CA SER A 634 -14.40 25.39 26.81
C SER A 634 -13.79 24.15 26.17
N PHE A 635 -12.85 24.37 25.27
CA PHE A 635 -11.99 23.34 24.72
C PHE A 635 -10.55 23.83 24.75
N GLN A 636 -9.63 23.01 25.27
CA GLN A 636 -8.20 23.34 25.42
C GLN A 636 -7.95 24.72 26.10
N SER A 637 -8.81 25.05 27.08
CA SER A 637 -8.77 26.30 27.83
C SER A 637 -7.67 26.29 28.89
N THR A 638 -6.95 27.40 29.03
CA THR A 638 -6.07 27.66 30.18
C THR A 638 -6.71 28.57 31.23
N LYS A 639 -7.92 29.08 31.00
CA LYS A 639 -8.62 30.00 31.91
C LYS A 639 -9.22 29.28 33.12
N PRO A 640 -9.33 29.95 34.28
CA PRO A 640 -10.05 29.44 35.46
C PRO A 640 -11.55 29.24 35.18
N SER A 641 -12.29 28.67 36.13
CA SER A 641 -13.75 28.50 36.04
C SER A 641 -14.52 29.82 36.20
N GLU A 642 -13.89 30.86 36.75
CA GLU A 642 -14.48 32.17 36.96
C GLU A 642 -13.43 33.27 36.70
N GLU A 643 -13.87 34.38 36.11
CA GLU A 643 -13.05 35.56 35.79
C GLU A 643 -13.71 36.81 36.38
N ALA A 644 -12.91 37.71 36.98
CA ALA A 644 -13.38 38.92 37.63
C ALA A 644 -12.81 40.17 36.95
N TYR A 645 -13.67 41.15 36.69
CA TYR A 645 -13.29 42.40 36.03
C TYR A 645 -13.80 43.62 36.80
N PRO A 646 -13.04 44.73 36.83
CA PRO A 646 -13.51 45.97 37.43
C PRO A 646 -14.69 46.55 36.63
N ILE A 647 -15.62 47.20 37.34
CA ILE A 647 -16.73 47.93 36.73
C ILE A 647 -16.34 49.41 36.64
N SER A 648 -16.47 50.00 35.46
CA SER A 648 -16.13 51.40 35.21
C SER A 648 -17.30 52.36 35.45
N ASN A 649 -16.98 53.67 35.57
CA ASN A 649 -17.94 54.79 35.56
C ASN A 649 -19.07 54.73 36.60
N ILE A 650 -18.81 54.14 37.77
CA ILE A 650 -19.77 54.16 38.87
C ILE A 650 -19.70 55.53 39.56
N ASN A 651 -20.80 56.27 39.53
CA ASN A 651 -20.91 57.60 40.14
C ASN A 651 -20.71 57.55 41.66
N SER A 652 -20.19 58.63 42.25
CA SER A 652 -20.23 58.85 43.70
C SER A 652 -21.65 59.23 44.16
N ILE A 653 -21.90 59.13 45.46
CA ILE A 653 -23.16 59.51 46.08
C ILE A 653 -22.89 60.57 47.14
N THR A 654 -23.45 61.75 46.93
CA THR A 654 -23.45 62.85 47.88
C THR A 654 -24.68 62.71 48.77
N VAL A 655 -24.47 62.27 50.01
CA VAL A 655 -25.55 62.21 51.01
C VAL A 655 -25.72 63.61 51.61
N HIS A 656 -26.94 64.12 51.52
CA HIS A 656 -27.27 65.46 51.98
C HIS A 656 -28.67 65.49 52.56
N THR A 657 -28.82 65.05 53.81
CA THR A 657 -30.09 65.17 54.52
C THR A 657 -30.34 66.65 54.86
N PRO A 658 -31.43 67.25 54.34
CA PRO A 658 -31.72 68.66 54.53
C PRO A 658 -32.25 68.92 55.94
N VAL A 659 -31.96 70.10 56.46
CA VAL A 659 -32.56 70.62 57.68
C VAL A 659 -33.08 72.01 57.35
N TYR A 660 -34.40 72.18 57.37
CA TYR A 660 -35.04 73.48 57.21
C TYR A 660 -35.77 73.82 58.50
N CYS A 661 -35.41 74.93 59.13
CA CYS A 661 -36.04 75.40 60.36
C CYS A 661 -36.30 76.90 60.23
N GLN A 662 -37.57 77.27 60.08
CA GLN A 662 -38.03 78.64 60.17
C GLN A 662 -38.82 78.80 61.46
N GLY A 663 -38.15 79.33 62.49
CA GLY A 663 -38.80 79.76 63.71
C GLY A 663 -39.63 81.02 63.46
N THR A 664 -40.84 81.05 63.99
CA THR A 664 -41.70 82.24 64.06
C THR A 664 -42.09 82.47 65.51
N LEU A 665 -42.07 83.74 65.91
CA LEU A 665 -42.48 84.20 67.23
C LEU A 665 -43.57 85.26 67.03
N ILE A 666 -44.75 85.02 67.61
CA ILE A 666 -45.91 85.90 67.54
C ILE A 666 -46.25 86.35 68.97
N GLN A 667 -46.42 87.66 69.18
CA GLN A 667 -46.79 88.25 70.48
C GLN A 667 -47.52 89.59 70.29
N ASP A 668 -48.21 90.06 71.33
CA ASP A 668 -48.93 91.36 71.38
C ASP A 668 -48.50 92.22 72.58
N ASN A 669 -47.23 92.12 72.97
CA ASN A 669 -46.66 92.78 74.15
C ASN A 669 -46.28 94.23 73.87
N ALA A 670 -46.40 94.70 72.62
CA ALA A 670 -46.05 96.07 72.22
C ALA A 670 -46.79 97.13 73.04
N SER A 671 -48.05 96.86 73.45
CA SER A 671 -48.84 97.72 74.34
C SER A 671 -48.29 97.83 75.76
N TYR A 672 -47.47 96.87 76.19
CA TYR A 672 -46.94 96.78 77.56
C TYR A 672 -45.46 97.21 77.65
N VAL A 673 -44.81 97.50 76.52
CA VAL A 673 -43.42 97.96 76.48
C VAL A 673 -43.30 99.39 76.99
N GLN A 674 -42.54 99.58 78.08
CA GLN A 674 -42.27 100.91 78.66
C GLN A 674 -40.96 101.55 78.18
N LEU A 675 -40.28 100.95 77.20
CA LEU A 675 -39.08 101.52 76.60
C LEU A 675 -39.46 102.75 75.74
N SER A 676 -38.77 103.86 75.98
CA SER A 676 -38.96 105.09 75.19
C SER A 676 -38.49 104.96 73.74
N SER A 677 -37.59 104.00 73.45
CA SER A 677 -37.07 103.72 72.11
C SER A 677 -36.78 102.23 71.95
N PRO A 678 -37.81 101.38 71.79
CA PRO A 678 -37.61 99.94 71.66
C PRO A 678 -36.88 99.62 70.34
N ASN A 679 -36.01 98.61 70.38
CA ASN A 679 -35.35 98.12 69.17
C ASN A 679 -36.38 97.41 68.28
N LYS A 680 -36.69 98.00 67.12
CA LYS A 680 -37.68 97.46 66.17
C LYS A 680 -37.28 96.12 65.54
N ASN A 681 -36.03 95.69 65.70
CA ASN A 681 -35.53 94.40 65.24
C ASN A 681 -35.57 93.31 66.33
N CYS A 682 -36.06 93.63 67.53
CA CYS A 682 -36.22 92.69 68.63
C CYS A 682 -37.71 92.54 68.98
N ILE A 683 -38.08 91.35 69.42
CA ILE A 683 -39.41 91.09 69.97
C ILE A 683 -39.33 91.31 71.49
N PRO A 684 -40.01 92.34 72.03
CA PRO A 684 -39.99 92.59 73.46
C PRO A 684 -40.90 91.58 74.16
N LEU A 685 -40.34 90.89 75.16
CA LEU A 685 -41.11 90.06 76.09
C LEU A 685 -41.21 90.83 77.40
N VAL A 686 -42.43 91.17 77.79
CA VAL A 686 -42.72 91.79 79.09
C VAL A 686 -43.08 90.67 80.05
N LEU A 687 -42.33 90.54 81.14
CA LEU A 687 -42.61 89.55 82.18
C LEU A 687 -43.48 90.20 83.25
N ASP A 688 -44.53 89.50 83.67
CA ASP A 688 -45.33 89.87 84.83
C ASP A 688 -45.62 88.62 85.69
N GLU A 689 -46.08 88.83 86.92
CA GLU A 689 -46.31 87.75 87.89
C GLU A 689 -47.58 86.93 87.59
N GLU A 690 -48.52 87.48 86.81
CA GLU A 690 -49.85 86.91 86.53
C GLU A 690 -49.89 86.17 85.17
N GLY A 691 -48.86 86.35 84.32
CA GLY A 691 -48.73 85.79 82.97
C GLY A 691 -49.34 86.65 81.85
N ASP A 692 -50.27 87.56 82.19
CA ASP A 692 -51.21 88.21 81.26
C ASP A 692 -50.57 89.04 80.12
N SER A 693 -49.38 89.58 80.32
CA SER A 693 -48.66 90.43 79.35
C SER A 693 -47.41 89.75 78.76
N SER A 694 -47.20 88.48 79.08
CA SER A 694 -46.01 87.70 78.72
C SER A 694 -46.25 86.60 77.69
N ASP A 695 -47.50 86.40 77.25
CA ASP A 695 -47.88 85.40 76.26
C ASP A 695 -47.17 85.57 74.92
N PHE A 696 -46.67 84.47 74.39
CA PHE A 696 -46.15 84.41 73.03
C PHE A 696 -46.41 83.03 72.43
N THR A 697 -46.55 82.99 71.10
CA THR A 697 -46.60 81.74 70.34
C THR A 697 -45.28 81.57 69.60
N VAL A 698 -44.59 80.47 69.89
CA VAL A 698 -43.44 80.00 69.10
C VAL A 698 -43.88 78.83 68.23
N SER A 699 -43.56 78.88 66.94
CA SER A 699 -43.71 77.75 66.04
C SER A 699 -42.48 77.56 65.16
N ILE A 700 -42.18 76.31 64.82
CA ILE A 700 -41.13 75.95 63.87
C ILE A 700 -41.81 75.41 62.60
N SER A 701 -41.60 76.09 61.47
CA SER A 701 -41.92 75.54 60.16
C SER A 701 -40.73 74.79 59.58
N ASN A 702 -40.97 73.57 59.12
CA ASN A 702 -40.02 72.78 58.33
C ASN A 702 -40.33 72.87 56.82
N TYR A 703 -41.31 73.71 56.44
CA TYR A 703 -41.67 73.99 55.07
C TYR A 703 -40.97 75.27 54.59
N GLY A 704 -40.23 75.16 53.49
CA GLY A 704 -39.65 76.33 52.84
C GLY A 704 -38.62 75.98 51.77
N SER A 705 -37.87 76.99 51.30
CA SER A 705 -36.87 76.82 50.24
C SER A 705 -35.56 76.24 50.78
N HIS A 706 -35.04 75.22 50.10
CA HIS A 706 -33.67 74.72 50.28
C HIS A 706 -32.87 74.88 48.97
N ASN A 707 -31.78 74.14 48.81
CA ASN A 707 -30.95 74.08 47.60
C ASN A 707 -31.76 73.82 46.32
N PRO A 708 -31.31 74.34 45.15
CA PRO A 708 -31.96 74.13 43.85
C PRO A 708 -31.70 72.75 43.24
N TYR A 709 -31.13 71.80 44.00
CA TYR A 709 -30.89 70.43 43.55
C TYR A 709 -32.21 69.69 43.31
N PRO A 710 -32.30 68.78 42.33
CA PRO A 710 -33.47 67.94 42.13
C PRO A 710 -33.92 67.27 43.44
N GLY A 711 -35.21 67.42 43.77
CA GLY A 711 -35.83 66.82 44.96
C GLY A 711 -35.77 67.68 46.25
N TYR A 712 -35.06 68.81 46.25
CA TYR A 712 -35.04 69.75 47.39
C TYR A 712 -36.07 70.86 47.15
N TYR A 713 -35.70 71.94 46.45
CA TYR A 713 -36.61 73.06 46.13
C TYR A 713 -37.39 73.58 47.37
N ILE A 714 -38.63 74.05 47.16
CA ILE A 714 -39.55 74.45 48.22
C ILE A 714 -40.44 73.25 48.56
N ARG A 715 -40.31 72.72 49.78
CA ARG A 715 -41.16 71.63 50.28
C ARG A 715 -41.13 71.55 51.81
N ASP A 716 -41.94 70.63 52.34
CA ASP A 716 -41.84 70.18 53.73
C ASP A 716 -40.66 69.19 53.88
N TYR A 717 -39.79 69.47 54.84
CA TYR A 717 -38.61 68.67 55.18
C TYR A 717 -38.78 67.84 56.46
N VAL A 718 -40.00 67.67 56.97
CA VAL A 718 -40.28 66.75 58.09
C VAL A 718 -39.97 65.29 57.72
N SER A 719 -40.46 64.85 56.57
CA SER A 719 -40.38 63.46 56.13
C SER A 719 -39.58 63.29 54.84
N ASN A 720 -39.16 62.05 54.62
CA ASN A 720 -38.68 61.62 53.32
C ASN A 720 -39.78 61.73 52.27
N THR A 721 -39.37 61.66 51.01
CA THR A 721 -40.30 61.88 49.90
C THR A 721 -41.21 60.70 49.60
N LEU A 722 -40.95 59.56 50.25
CA LEU A 722 -41.79 58.36 50.25
C LEU A 722 -42.90 58.42 51.32
N GLY A 723 -42.81 59.36 52.27
CA GLY A 723 -43.77 59.51 53.37
C GLY A 723 -43.71 58.41 54.44
N ASN A 724 -42.64 57.60 54.45
CA ASN A 724 -42.52 56.43 55.34
C ASN A 724 -41.38 56.55 56.37
N ALA A 725 -40.55 57.60 56.28
CA ALA A 725 -39.49 57.90 57.23
C ALA A 725 -39.33 59.41 57.44
N TYR A 726 -38.62 59.81 58.49
CA TYR A 726 -38.47 61.20 58.91
C TYR A 726 -37.01 61.62 58.90
N TYR A 727 -36.72 62.83 58.43
CA TYR A 727 -35.38 63.41 58.54
C TYR A 727 -35.15 64.00 59.94
N ILE A 728 -36.23 64.33 60.64
CA ILE A 728 -36.21 64.83 62.01
C ILE A 728 -36.20 63.65 62.98
N ALA A 729 -35.33 63.73 63.99
CA ALA A 729 -35.24 62.73 65.04
C ALA A 729 -36.55 62.60 65.83
N ARG A 730 -36.78 61.43 66.41
CA ARG A 730 -37.90 61.18 67.33
C ARG A 730 -37.38 60.95 68.75
N ASN A 731 -38.16 61.34 69.76
CA ASN A 731 -37.92 60.97 71.15
C ASN A 731 -38.31 59.49 71.41
N GLN A 732 -38.13 59.02 72.64
CA GLN A 732 -38.42 57.64 73.04
C GLN A 732 -39.91 57.26 72.90
N GLU A 733 -40.81 58.25 72.86
CA GLU A 733 -42.26 58.10 72.72
C GLU A 733 -42.73 58.19 71.25
N GLY A 734 -41.79 58.38 70.31
CA GLY A 734 -42.08 58.48 68.87
C GLY A 734 -42.46 59.87 68.37
N ILE A 735 -42.40 60.89 69.22
CA ILE A 735 -42.71 62.29 68.89
C ILE A 735 -41.51 62.94 68.17
N LEU A 736 -41.77 63.69 67.10
CA LEU A 736 -40.73 64.42 66.35
C LEU A 736 -40.13 65.55 67.18
N ARG A 737 -38.80 65.65 67.20
CA ARG A 737 -38.04 66.60 68.00
C ARG A 737 -37.89 67.96 67.31
N ASN A 738 -39.00 68.64 67.03
CA ASN A 738 -39.01 70.08 66.72
C ASN A 738 -39.00 70.88 68.02
N GLU A 739 -37.87 70.87 68.70
CA GLU A 739 -37.75 71.41 70.05
C GLU A 739 -37.12 72.81 70.04
N VAL A 740 -37.64 73.69 70.89
CA VAL A 740 -37.02 74.97 71.24
C VAL A 740 -36.58 74.89 72.68
N ARG A 741 -35.35 75.33 72.96
CA ARG A 741 -34.83 75.41 74.33
C ARG A 741 -34.88 76.85 74.81
N PHE A 742 -35.68 77.11 75.84
CA PHE A 742 -35.70 78.39 76.52
C PHE A 742 -34.68 78.42 77.67
N PRO A 743 -34.07 79.59 77.96
CA PRO A 743 -33.17 79.76 79.10
C PRO A 743 -33.89 80.04 80.42
N PHE A 744 -35.23 79.99 80.43
CA PHE A 744 -36.14 80.20 81.55
C PHE A 744 -37.30 79.20 81.45
N ASP A 745 -38.04 79.03 82.55
CA ASP A 745 -39.19 78.14 82.60
C ASP A 745 -40.37 78.75 81.81
N VAL A 746 -41.11 77.91 81.07
CA VAL A 746 -42.23 78.33 80.22
C VAL A 746 -43.46 77.52 80.61
N LEU A 747 -44.57 78.21 80.93
CA LEU A 747 -45.87 77.56 81.12
C LEU A 747 -46.51 77.34 79.74
N ILE A 748 -46.90 76.11 79.45
CA ILE A 748 -47.59 75.72 78.21
C ILE A 748 -49.10 75.75 78.48
N ASP A 749 -49.82 76.64 77.77
CA ASP A 749 -51.29 76.67 77.72
C ASP A 749 -51.83 75.38 77.07
N VAL A 750 -52.45 74.53 77.89
CA VAL A 750 -52.97 73.23 77.43
C VAL A 750 -54.37 73.41 76.84
N GLY A 751 -54.45 73.34 75.51
CA GLY A 751 -55.72 73.49 74.79
C GLY A 751 -55.94 74.89 74.22
N ASN A 752 -54.98 75.80 74.44
CA ASN A 752 -55.03 77.18 73.95
C ASN A 752 -56.29 77.89 74.44
N ASP A 753 -56.63 77.69 75.72
CA ASP A 753 -57.84 78.15 76.38
C ASP A 753 -57.59 79.23 77.44
N ARG A 754 -56.32 79.59 77.67
CA ARG A 754 -55.85 80.58 78.65
C ARG A 754 -56.23 80.23 80.09
N ALA A 755 -56.49 78.96 80.39
CA ALA A 755 -56.94 78.53 81.70
C ALA A 755 -55.78 78.01 82.55
N MET A 756 -55.05 78.91 83.22
CA MET A 756 -53.88 78.60 84.08
C MET A 756 -53.99 77.35 84.98
N SER A 757 -55.20 76.97 85.38
CA SER A 757 -55.47 75.74 86.14
C SER A 757 -55.08 74.42 85.43
N ASN A 758 -54.93 74.39 84.10
CA ASN A 758 -54.57 73.21 83.33
C ASN A 758 -53.18 73.30 82.67
N ASP A 759 -52.49 74.44 82.82
CA ASP A 759 -51.18 74.69 82.23
C ASP A 759 -50.10 73.78 82.83
N ILE A 760 -49.08 73.48 82.03
CA ILE A 760 -47.95 72.64 82.42
C ILE A 760 -46.62 73.39 82.31
N LEU A 761 -45.74 73.21 83.29
CA LEU A 761 -44.38 73.76 83.32
C LEU A 761 -43.40 72.94 82.46
#